data_AF-A0A367FIC3-F1
#
_entry.id   AF-A0A367FIC3-F1
#
_cell.length_a   1.000
_cell.length_b   1.000
_cell.length_c   1.000
_cell.angle_alpha   90.00
_cell.angle_beta   90.00
_cell.angle_gamma   90.00
#
_symmetry.space_group_name_H-M   'P 1'
#
loop_
_entity.id
_entity.type
_entity.pdbx_description
1 polymer ?
#
loop_
_entity_poly.entity_id
_entity_poly.type
_entity_poly.pdbx_seq_one_letter_code
_entity_poly.pdbx_strand_id
1 'polypeptide(L)'
;MAHTSSFPGSESRSEFLVATAPMEVGPGGRGPSPKRPPRVRGWWAPALSGLLVAVAVAAWFGTPGRDMALFCAYLALGVASPGTLLVRAVYRGRRTVAEEVALGLAVGYALEVLTYLPARALGAPRLVLAWPVATYLVFLLVPGLRRFWRSGARARAPLRSSWAIAGAFAGLTVWSAVPFFRNNALSWPAMGAGDYDEPFHLALAAELKHHMPPRTPMVAGEPLLYHWFAYAHVAASSWVTGVELVVLVLRLSMLPMLAAFLVLIAMTARRVAGSWGITGPVLAGTVFVGTPSLYLSSTMVFGWGGVQSTAWRSPTQTFGALLFAALAVLVLDQLTRRAAGRAGPRAPLPVREQAGLWTVAAVLMVAVMGAKAVFLPLLLAGLVAVIAVGAALRQRPRWPGLLAAAMTVACTAYAQLVLFGHARQGILLSPVSAMRQRWQELGGQPGAGPLWLLGAGALLALCLAFACSGAAGLLADRRLLARPAVVFMLAMAAAGHAVTVLFHHPGYSQFFFLFAVYPYLVIVSVYGARTLLRRARVPAWATACALVTAVLAVCLVAFAWHVTVPLAPGRPAITLFLPYLTVLAVVAVAGVVLAATLGRLRATALLTAAATGVGLTACGYGLMLWLPGKAAAKGLGKVGHAVASESAAVPEGALAAARWLRDHSSPDDLVATNSHCHWGRRDPCDAGQFWAAALTERRILVEGWRYTARANDRWRPGQDYRYPPFWDRELLRLNDTAVNAPTAASLGVLRDRHHVRWLLVDRRLTGSGASLDALIGLRFRSGDYAVYRLPDRS
;
A
#
# COMPACT_ATOMS: atom_id res chain seq x y z
N MET A 1 -77.11 3.50 -20.07
CA MET A 1 -77.06 2.08 -19.65
C MET A 1 -76.23 1.98 -18.38
N ALA A 2 -76.66 1.49 -17.22
CA ALA A 2 -77.95 1.25 -16.56
C ALA A 2 -77.58 1.11 -15.06
N HIS A 3 -78.17 1.89 -14.14
CA HIS A 3 -79.07 1.47 -13.03
C HIS A 3 -78.42 0.45 -12.04
N THR A 4 -78.48 0.55 -10.70
CA THR A 4 -79.44 1.18 -9.76
C THR A 4 -78.98 0.97 -8.30
N SER A 5 -79.49 1.83 -7.40
CA SER A 5 -79.94 1.58 -6.00
C SER A 5 -78.91 1.18 -4.92
N SER A 6 -78.94 1.62 -3.65
CA SER A 6 -79.96 2.27 -2.81
C SER A 6 -79.37 2.67 -1.43
N PHE A 7 -79.84 3.78 -0.86
CA PHE A 7 -79.79 4.22 0.57
C PHE A 7 -80.64 3.27 1.49
N PRO A 8 -80.78 3.40 2.86
CA PRO A 8 -80.65 4.58 3.76
C PRO A 8 -79.94 4.33 5.13
N GLY A 9 -79.52 5.34 5.91
CA GLY A 9 -80.29 6.11 6.93
C GLY A 9 -79.76 5.75 8.34
N SER A 10 -79.71 6.55 9.41
CA SER A 10 -80.18 7.90 9.81
C SER A 10 -79.46 8.22 11.15
N GLU A 11 -79.07 9.48 11.47
CA GLU A 11 -79.69 10.44 12.42
C GLU A 11 -78.54 11.01 13.29
N SER A 12 -78.46 12.26 13.76
CA SER A 12 -79.37 13.39 13.96
C SER A 12 -78.54 14.71 14.04
N ARG A 13 -79.02 15.84 13.49
CA ARG A 13 -79.46 17.11 14.17
C ARG A 13 -78.61 17.51 15.38
N SER A 14 -78.16 18.75 15.64
CA SER A 14 -78.54 20.15 15.37
C SER A 14 -77.26 20.99 15.67
N GLU A 15 -77.02 22.26 15.31
CA GLU A 15 -77.82 23.48 15.43
C GLU A 15 -77.03 24.66 14.80
N PHE A 16 -77.76 25.67 14.31
CA PHE A 16 -77.30 26.90 13.65
C PHE A 16 -76.64 27.89 14.63
N LEU A 17 -75.63 28.69 14.22
CA LEU A 17 -75.58 30.18 14.06
C LEU A 17 -74.16 30.62 14.55
N VAL A 18 -73.38 31.59 14.03
CA VAL A 18 -73.57 32.89 13.37
C VAL A 18 -72.31 33.22 12.52
N ALA A 19 -72.49 34.00 11.46
CA ALA A 19 -71.44 34.55 10.58
C ALA A 19 -70.86 35.91 11.05
N THR A 20 -69.58 36.14 10.70
CA THR A 20 -68.90 37.42 10.31
C THR A 20 -68.85 38.60 11.31
N ALA A 21 -67.69 38.90 11.92
CA ALA A 21 -66.59 39.84 11.51
C ALA A 21 -66.82 41.29 12.05
N PRO A 22 -65.82 42.20 12.20
CA PRO A 22 -64.37 42.17 11.86
C PRO A 22 -63.42 42.72 12.98
N MET A 23 -62.09 42.57 12.87
CA MET A 23 -61.14 43.61 13.35
C MET A 23 -59.68 43.39 12.91
N GLU A 24 -59.20 44.39 12.16
CA GLU A 24 -57.89 45.04 12.16
C GLU A 24 -56.59 44.26 11.88
N VAL A 25 -55.99 44.68 10.75
CA VAL A 25 -54.63 44.41 10.29
C VAL A 25 -53.66 45.34 11.03
N GLY A 26 -52.81 44.78 11.90
CA GLY A 26 -51.61 45.46 12.43
C GLY A 26 -50.35 45.09 11.64
N PRO A 27 -49.46 46.04 11.29
CA PRO A 27 -48.24 45.75 10.55
C PRO A 27 -47.09 45.36 11.48
N GLY A 28 -46.26 44.40 11.06
CA GLY A 28 -44.86 44.35 11.52
C GLY A 28 -44.40 43.15 12.36
N GLY A 29 -44.73 41.92 11.98
CA GLY A 29 -43.98 40.73 12.43
C GLY A 29 -42.91 40.35 11.41
N ARG A 30 -41.67 40.84 11.55
CA ARG A 30 -40.52 40.38 10.75
C ARG A 30 -40.37 38.87 10.94
N GLY A 31 -40.76 38.08 9.94
CA GLY A 31 -40.45 36.65 9.88
C GLY A 31 -38.94 36.44 10.07
N PRO A 32 -38.50 35.33 10.70
CA PRO A 32 -37.10 35.10 10.96
C PRO A 32 -36.35 35.12 9.62
N SER A 33 -35.57 36.18 9.42
CA SER A 33 -34.68 36.31 8.28
C SER A 33 -33.89 34.99 8.12
N PRO A 34 -33.77 34.43 6.91
CA PRO A 34 -32.99 33.22 6.72
C PRO A 34 -31.57 33.54 7.18
N LYS A 35 -31.18 32.99 8.34
CA LYS A 35 -29.84 33.19 8.91
C LYS A 35 -28.86 32.84 7.80
N ARG A 36 -28.19 33.87 7.25
CA ARG A 36 -27.10 33.68 6.29
C ARG A 36 -26.16 32.67 6.93
N PRO A 37 -25.83 31.56 6.25
CA PRO A 37 -24.95 30.56 6.84
C PRO A 37 -23.66 31.26 7.25
N PRO A 38 -23.11 30.99 8.45
CA PRO A 38 -21.86 31.61 8.86
C PRO A 38 -20.84 31.37 7.76
N ARG A 39 -20.20 32.45 7.29
CA ARG A 39 -19.09 32.37 6.34
C ARG A 39 -17.94 31.64 7.04
N VAL A 40 -17.92 30.31 6.95
CA VAL A 40 -16.88 29.49 7.58
C VAL A 40 -15.59 29.63 6.74
N ARG A 41 -14.82 30.69 7.00
CA ARG A 41 -13.39 30.74 6.72
C ARG A 41 -12.74 29.55 7.46
N GLY A 42 -11.96 28.70 6.77
CA GLY A 42 -11.16 27.64 7.42
C GLY A 42 -11.42 26.18 7.03
N TRP A 43 -12.40 25.86 6.20
CA TRP A 43 -12.63 24.52 5.63
C TRP A 43 -11.44 23.88 4.89
N TRP A 44 -10.48 24.67 4.39
CA TRP A 44 -9.25 24.17 3.76
C TRP A 44 -8.10 23.95 4.75
N ALA A 45 -8.22 24.44 5.98
CA ALA A 45 -7.13 24.38 6.96
C ALA A 45 -6.59 22.96 7.22
N PRO A 46 -7.42 21.90 7.34
CA PRO A 46 -6.90 20.54 7.51
C PRO A 46 -6.10 20.04 6.29
N ALA A 47 -6.59 20.31 5.08
CA ALA A 47 -5.89 19.88 3.86
C ALA A 47 -4.56 20.63 3.72
N LEU A 48 -4.56 21.94 3.98
CA LEU A 48 -3.36 22.77 3.96
C LEU A 48 -2.38 22.33 5.04
N SER A 49 -2.81 22.00 6.26
CA SER A 49 -1.90 21.53 7.31
C SER A 49 -1.23 20.21 6.93
N GLY A 50 -1.98 19.26 6.37
CA GLY A 50 -1.40 18.00 5.90
C GLY A 50 -0.37 18.22 4.78
N LEU A 51 -0.68 19.10 3.83
CA LEU A 51 0.25 19.46 2.75
C LEU A 51 1.50 20.17 3.28
N LEU A 52 1.35 21.13 4.20
CA LEU A 52 2.47 21.86 4.80
C LEU A 52 3.41 20.91 5.56
N VAL A 53 2.87 19.93 6.30
CA VAL A 53 3.68 18.90 6.95
C VAL A 53 4.44 18.08 5.91
N ALA A 54 3.79 17.64 4.84
CA ALA A 54 4.45 16.86 3.79
C ALA A 54 5.58 17.65 3.10
N VAL A 55 5.35 18.92 2.77
CA VAL A 55 6.36 19.81 2.19
C VAL A 55 7.50 20.06 3.17
N ALA A 56 7.20 20.37 4.44
CA ALA A 56 8.21 20.63 5.45
C ALA A 56 9.10 19.39 5.69
N VAL A 57 8.50 18.21 5.77
CA VAL A 57 9.24 16.94 5.91
C VAL A 57 10.08 16.67 4.66
N ALA A 58 9.53 16.79 3.46
CA ALA A 58 10.28 16.56 2.22
C ALA A 58 11.47 17.52 2.10
N ALA A 59 11.27 18.81 2.39
CA ALA A 59 12.31 19.83 2.42
C ALA A 59 13.39 19.53 3.47
N TRP A 60 12.98 19.14 4.68
CA TRP A 60 13.90 18.77 5.76
C TRP A 60 14.83 17.60 5.37
N PHE A 61 14.32 16.65 4.59
CA PHE A 61 15.08 15.51 4.09
C PHE A 61 15.70 15.72 2.69
N GLY A 62 15.98 16.98 2.34
CA GLY A 62 16.82 17.35 1.19
C GLY A 62 16.11 17.37 -0.16
N THR A 63 14.77 17.31 -0.20
CA THR A 63 14.03 17.35 -1.47
C THR A 63 14.03 18.78 -2.04
N PRO A 64 14.52 19.00 -3.27
CA PRO A 64 14.56 20.35 -3.85
C PRO A 64 13.16 20.97 -4.00
N GLY A 65 13.04 22.27 -3.67
CA GLY A 65 11.79 23.03 -3.82
C GLY A 65 11.22 23.02 -5.23
N ARG A 66 12.11 23.12 -6.23
CA ARG A 66 11.79 23.03 -7.65
C ARG A 66 11.15 21.68 -8.00
N ASP A 67 11.72 20.59 -7.53
CA ASP A 67 11.24 19.24 -7.83
C ASP A 67 9.87 18.99 -7.20
N MET A 68 9.67 19.46 -5.95
CA MET A 68 8.36 19.45 -5.29
C MET A 68 7.32 20.22 -6.10
N ALA A 69 7.66 21.43 -6.59
CA ALA A 69 6.75 22.27 -7.36
C ALA A 69 6.39 21.64 -8.72
N LEU A 70 7.37 21.16 -9.48
CA LEU A 70 7.17 20.52 -10.78
C LEU A 70 6.34 19.24 -10.65
N PHE A 71 6.65 18.40 -9.66
CA PHE A 71 5.89 17.19 -9.40
C PHE A 71 4.46 17.49 -8.97
N CYS A 72 4.25 18.44 -8.05
CA CYS A 72 2.90 18.85 -7.64
C CYS A 72 2.08 19.45 -8.80
N ALA A 73 2.70 20.27 -9.65
CA ALA A 73 2.04 20.83 -10.83
C ALA A 73 1.64 19.73 -11.83
N TYR A 74 2.56 18.80 -12.12
CA TYR A 74 2.28 17.65 -12.96
C TYR A 74 1.14 16.80 -12.40
N LEU A 75 1.20 16.47 -11.12
CA LEU A 75 0.17 15.67 -10.48
C LEU A 75 -1.19 16.37 -10.52
N ALA A 76 -1.24 17.66 -10.21
CA ALA A 76 -2.48 18.42 -10.19
C ALA A 76 -3.10 18.56 -11.58
N LEU A 77 -2.30 18.92 -12.59
CA LEU A 77 -2.78 19.27 -13.94
C LEU A 77 -2.78 18.08 -14.91
N GLY A 78 -1.80 17.20 -14.81
CA GLY A 78 -1.62 16.04 -15.69
C GLY A 78 -2.38 14.79 -15.22
N VAL A 79 -2.69 14.67 -13.93
CA VAL A 79 -3.26 13.42 -13.36
C VAL A 79 -4.59 13.66 -12.64
N ALA A 80 -4.57 14.43 -11.54
CA ALA A 80 -5.71 14.56 -10.63
C ALA A 80 -6.90 15.31 -11.24
N SER A 81 -6.67 16.47 -11.85
CA SER A 81 -7.72 17.31 -12.44
C SER A 81 -8.45 16.65 -13.63
N PRO A 82 -7.76 16.10 -14.66
CA PRO A 82 -8.44 15.45 -15.78
C PRO A 82 -9.16 14.18 -15.30
N GLY A 83 -8.56 13.41 -14.39
CA GLY A 83 -9.24 12.27 -13.76
C GLY A 83 -10.47 12.69 -12.95
N THR A 84 -10.43 13.82 -12.24
CA THR A 84 -11.58 14.36 -11.49
C THR A 84 -12.72 14.76 -12.43
N LEU A 85 -12.42 15.36 -13.58
CA LEU A 85 -13.41 15.70 -14.61
C LEU A 85 -14.13 14.44 -15.11
N LEU A 86 -13.37 13.38 -15.43
CA LEU A 86 -13.93 12.09 -15.83
C LEU A 86 -14.82 11.48 -14.74
N VAL A 87 -14.35 11.47 -13.49
CA VAL A 87 -15.13 11.00 -12.33
C VAL A 87 -16.42 11.80 -12.14
N ARG A 88 -16.41 13.12 -12.37
CA ARG A 88 -17.62 13.95 -12.31
C ARG A 88 -18.61 13.63 -13.43
N ALA A 89 -18.12 13.28 -14.62
CA ALA A 89 -18.95 12.94 -15.76
C ALA A 89 -19.63 11.57 -15.60
N VAL A 90 -18.91 10.55 -15.11
CA VAL A 90 -19.38 9.15 -15.10
C VAL A 90 -19.93 8.68 -13.76
N TYR A 91 -19.42 9.21 -12.65
CA TYR A 91 -19.81 8.77 -11.33
C TYR A 91 -20.69 9.83 -10.67
N ARG A 92 -21.99 9.54 -10.51
CA ARG A 92 -22.96 10.45 -9.89
C ARG A 92 -23.20 10.09 -8.42
N GLY A 93 -23.28 11.10 -7.56
CA GLY A 93 -23.56 10.97 -6.13
C GLY A 93 -23.01 12.13 -5.28
N ARG A 94 -23.56 12.30 -4.07
CA ARG A 94 -23.07 13.29 -3.10
C ARG A 94 -21.71 12.84 -2.56
N ARG A 95 -20.68 13.62 -2.86
CA ARG A 95 -19.28 13.41 -2.45
C ARG A 95 -18.72 14.69 -1.84
N THR A 96 -17.66 14.55 -1.06
CA THR A 96 -16.84 15.70 -0.66
C THR A 96 -15.85 16.07 -1.76
N VAL A 97 -15.23 17.24 -1.65
CA VAL A 97 -14.17 17.65 -2.59
C VAL A 97 -12.99 16.68 -2.55
N ALA A 98 -12.55 16.30 -1.34
CA ALA A 98 -11.46 15.36 -1.17
C ALA A 98 -11.78 14.01 -1.82
N GLU A 99 -13.01 13.50 -1.68
CA GLU A 99 -13.45 12.25 -2.30
C GLU A 99 -13.45 12.32 -3.83
N GLU A 100 -13.89 13.45 -4.40
CA GLU A 100 -13.84 13.67 -5.85
C GLU A 100 -12.40 13.67 -6.37
N VAL A 101 -11.51 14.40 -5.69
CA VAL A 101 -10.10 14.51 -6.07
C VAL A 101 -9.37 13.19 -5.88
N ALA A 102 -9.62 12.45 -4.80
CA ALA A 102 -8.98 11.16 -4.55
C ALA A 102 -9.41 10.08 -5.57
N LEU A 103 -10.71 10.03 -5.92
CA LEU A 103 -11.19 9.18 -7.01
C LEU A 103 -10.59 9.62 -8.35
N GLY A 104 -10.56 10.94 -8.60
CA GLY A 104 -10.00 11.51 -9.81
C GLY A 104 -8.52 11.17 -9.97
N LEU A 105 -7.75 11.26 -8.88
CA LEU A 105 -6.34 10.90 -8.87
C LEU A 105 -6.14 9.42 -9.16
N ALA A 106 -6.92 8.52 -8.56
CA ALA A 106 -6.83 7.08 -8.85
C ALA A 106 -7.14 6.76 -10.32
N VAL A 107 -8.19 7.36 -10.88
CA VAL A 107 -8.53 7.21 -12.31
C VAL A 107 -7.46 7.82 -13.20
N GLY A 108 -6.92 8.99 -12.82
CA GLY A 108 -5.85 9.66 -13.55
C GLY A 108 -4.58 8.82 -13.61
N TYR A 109 -4.16 8.23 -12.49
CA TYR A 109 -3.02 7.31 -12.45
C TYR A 109 -3.23 6.08 -13.35
N ALA A 110 -4.44 5.50 -13.34
CA ALA A 110 -4.75 4.37 -14.20
C ALA A 110 -4.64 4.74 -15.68
N LEU A 111 -5.21 5.87 -16.09
CA LEU A 111 -5.16 6.34 -17.47
C LEU A 111 -3.76 6.79 -17.91
N GLU A 112 -3.02 7.45 -17.02
CA GLU A 112 -1.63 7.85 -17.26
C GLU A 112 -0.78 6.64 -17.58
N VAL A 113 -0.78 5.61 -16.74
CA VAL A 113 0.02 4.42 -17.00
C VAL A 113 -0.41 3.75 -18.30
N LEU A 114 -1.71 3.51 -18.50
CA LEU A 114 -2.22 2.87 -19.73
C LEU A 114 -1.94 3.65 -21.00
N THR A 115 -1.77 4.98 -20.92
CA THR A 115 -1.34 5.83 -22.04
C THR A 115 0.18 5.85 -22.19
N TYR A 116 0.92 5.82 -21.08
CA TYR A 116 2.38 5.85 -21.08
C TYR A 116 2.97 4.60 -21.73
N LEU A 117 2.38 3.42 -21.53
CA LEU A 117 2.93 2.17 -22.09
C LEU A 117 3.04 2.19 -23.62
N PRO A 118 1.97 2.47 -24.39
CA PRO A 118 2.09 2.59 -25.84
C PRO A 118 2.94 3.79 -26.25
N ALA A 119 2.87 4.92 -25.54
CA ALA A 119 3.72 6.08 -25.82
C ALA A 119 5.22 5.74 -25.70
N ARG A 120 5.62 4.98 -24.67
CA ARG A 120 6.99 4.50 -24.49
C ARG A 120 7.35 3.47 -25.56
N ALA A 121 6.46 2.54 -25.90
CA ALA A 121 6.69 1.55 -26.96
C ALA A 121 6.93 2.21 -28.34
N LEU A 122 6.29 3.35 -28.61
CA LEU A 122 6.49 4.16 -29.82
C LEU A 122 7.74 5.04 -29.78
N GLY A 123 8.56 4.97 -28.72
CA GLY A 123 9.73 5.84 -28.55
C GLY A 123 9.40 7.30 -28.21
N ALA A 124 8.13 7.62 -27.95
CA ALA A 124 7.65 8.98 -27.72
C ALA A 124 7.00 9.14 -26.32
N PRO A 125 7.76 8.97 -25.22
CA PRO A 125 7.22 8.89 -23.85
C PRO A 125 6.44 10.14 -23.42
N ARG A 126 6.74 11.33 -23.99
CA ARG A 126 6.00 12.57 -23.71
C ARG A 126 4.57 12.57 -24.27
N LEU A 127 4.22 11.67 -25.19
CA LEU A 127 2.83 11.49 -25.66
C LEU A 127 1.88 11.05 -24.54
N VAL A 128 2.37 10.66 -23.36
CA VAL A 128 1.53 10.51 -22.17
C VAL A 128 0.70 11.77 -21.87
N LEU A 129 1.18 12.96 -22.23
CA LEU A 129 0.43 14.21 -22.08
C LEU A 129 -0.78 14.34 -23.02
N ALA A 130 -0.92 13.44 -24.02
CA ALA A 130 -2.05 13.47 -24.92
C ALA A 130 -3.38 13.20 -24.20
N TRP A 131 -3.42 12.27 -23.22
CA TRP A 131 -4.68 11.95 -22.53
C TRP A 131 -5.22 13.10 -21.65
N PRO A 132 -4.42 13.82 -20.82
CA PRO A 132 -4.96 14.94 -20.06
C PRO A 132 -5.35 16.10 -20.97
N VAL A 133 -4.54 16.39 -22.00
CA VAL A 133 -4.85 17.44 -22.99
C VAL A 133 -6.15 17.13 -23.73
N ALA A 134 -6.32 15.90 -24.23
CA ALA A 134 -7.55 15.46 -24.88
C ALA A 134 -8.75 15.54 -23.94
N THR A 135 -8.58 15.16 -22.67
CA THR A 135 -9.64 15.28 -21.66
C THR A 135 -10.06 16.74 -21.49
N TYR A 136 -9.12 17.66 -21.34
CA TYR A 136 -9.43 19.08 -21.21
C TYR A 136 -10.11 19.64 -22.46
N LEU A 137 -9.58 19.35 -23.65
CA LEU A 137 -10.16 19.77 -24.91
C LEU A 137 -11.59 19.27 -25.07
N VAL A 138 -11.85 17.99 -24.80
CA VAL A 138 -13.21 17.41 -24.87
C VAL A 138 -14.15 18.11 -23.88
N PHE A 139 -13.72 18.37 -22.65
CA PHE A 139 -14.55 19.05 -21.64
C PHE A 139 -14.74 20.54 -21.89
N LEU A 140 -13.85 21.19 -22.64
CA LEU A 140 -13.98 22.59 -23.09
C LEU A 140 -14.84 22.70 -24.34
N LEU A 141 -14.67 21.80 -25.31
CA LEU A 141 -15.32 21.88 -26.62
C LEU A 141 -16.76 21.34 -26.59
N VAL A 142 -17.04 20.28 -25.82
CA VAL A 142 -18.39 19.67 -25.75
C VAL A 142 -19.28 20.41 -24.74
N PRO A 143 -20.35 21.12 -25.16
CA PRO A 143 -21.15 21.98 -24.27
C PRO A 143 -21.74 21.24 -23.07
N GLY A 144 -22.20 20.00 -23.28
CA GLY A 144 -22.77 19.15 -22.22
C GLY A 144 -21.78 18.71 -21.14
N LEU A 145 -20.47 18.78 -21.41
CA LEU A 145 -19.41 18.43 -20.46
C LEU A 145 -18.88 19.65 -19.69
N ARG A 146 -19.07 20.87 -20.22
CA ARG A 146 -18.62 22.13 -19.59
C ARG A 146 -19.15 22.30 -18.16
N ARG A 147 -20.35 21.76 -17.88
CA ARG A 147 -20.95 21.78 -16.54
C ARG A 147 -20.12 21.07 -15.47
N PHE A 148 -19.26 20.11 -15.83
CA PHE A 148 -18.47 19.31 -14.88
C PHE A 148 -17.21 20.02 -14.37
N TRP A 149 -16.81 21.14 -14.99
CA TRP A 149 -15.81 22.05 -14.42
C TRP A 149 -16.29 22.64 -13.10
N ARG A 150 -17.59 22.93 -13.02
CA ARG A 150 -18.25 23.32 -11.78
C ARG A 150 -18.64 22.07 -11.01
N SER A 151 -18.40 22.08 -9.71
CA SER A 151 -18.88 21.00 -8.85
C SER A 151 -20.38 21.10 -8.64
N GLY A 152 -21.08 19.96 -8.74
CA GLY A 152 -22.49 19.85 -8.35
C GLY A 152 -22.70 19.89 -6.83
N ALA A 153 -23.85 19.41 -6.37
CA ALA A 153 -24.21 19.37 -4.95
C ALA A 153 -23.22 18.51 -4.12
N ARG A 154 -22.36 19.16 -3.35
CA ARG A 154 -21.33 18.51 -2.50
C ARG A 154 -21.89 18.10 -1.14
N ALA A 155 -21.40 16.98 -0.62
CA ALA A 155 -21.48 16.71 0.81
C ALA A 155 -20.43 17.55 1.53
N ARG A 156 -20.80 18.16 2.66
CA ARG A 156 -19.83 18.83 3.54
C ARG A 156 -19.30 17.80 4.54
N ALA A 157 -17.99 17.57 4.52
CA ALA A 157 -17.33 16.79 5.55
C ALA A 157 -17.38 17.57 6.87
N PRO A 158 -17.72 16.93 8.00
CA PRO A 158 -17.49 17.52 9.31
C PRO A 158 -16.02 17.87 9.48
N LEU A 159 -15.74 18.98 10.15
CA LEU A 159 -14.37 19.46 10.37
C LEU A 159 -13.51 18.40 11.10
N ARG A 160 -14.10 17.69 12.07
CA ARG A 160 -13.45 16.57 12.79
C ARG A 160 -12.99 15.45 11.86
N SER A 161 -13.79 15.05 10.87
CA SER A 161 -13.41 14.02 9.89
C SER A 161 -12.29 14.50 8.98
N SER A 162 -12.30 15.79 8.62
CA SER A 162 -11.25 16.40 7.79
C SER A 162 -9.92 16.47 8.54
N TRP A 163 -9.94 16.86 9.83
CA TRP A 163 -8.77 16.80 10.70
C TRP A 163 -8.28 15.38 10.96
N ALA A 164 -9.17 14.39 11.06
CA ALA A 164 -8.76 12.99 11.20
C ALA A 164 -8.00 12.49 9.95
N ILE A 165 -8.45 12.85 8.74
CA ILE A 165 -7.74 12.53 7.49
C ILE A 165 -6.40 13.25 7.45
N ALA A 166 -6.40 14.57 7.70
CA ALA A 166 -5.19 15.38 7.69
C ALA A 166 -4.16 14.90 8.73
N GLY A 167 -4.60 14.60 9.95
CA GLY A 167 -3.78 14.09 11.03
C GLY A 167 -3.22 12.69 10.75
N ALA A 168 -4.02 11.79 10.17
CA ALA A 168 -3.54 10.48 9.73
C ALA A 168 -2.49 10.60 8.63
N PHE A 169 -2.70 11.49 7.64
CA PHE A 169 -1.72 11.73 6.57
C PHE A 169 -0.44 12.39 7.10
N ALA A 170 -0.55 13.42 7.94
CA ALA A 170 0.59 14.06 8.59
C ALA A 170 1.38 13.06 9.45
N GLY A 171 0.67 12.24 10.24
CA GLY A 171 1.24 11.17 11.04
C GLY A 171 1.99 10.14 10.20
N LEU A 172 1.40 9.69 9.08
CA LEU A 172 2.08 8.79 8.14
C LEU A 172 3.31 9.44 7.48
N THR A 173 3.25 10.73 7.18
CA THR A 173 4.36 11.45 6.57
C THR A 173 5.53 11.57 7.54
N VAL A 174 5.26 12.00 8.77
CA VAL A 174 6.27 12.04 9.85
C VAL A 174 6.78 10.65 10.17
N TRP A 175 5.89 9.65 10.24
CA TRP A 175 6.29 8.26 10.43
C TRP A 175 7.16 7.76 9.29
N SER A 176 6.91 8.13 8.04
CA SER A 176 7.76 7.77 6.90
C SER A 176 9.14 8.44 7.00
N ALA A 177 9.17 9.66 7.51
CA ALA A 177 10.40 10.43 7.63
C ALA A 177 11.43 9.75 8.54
N VAL A 178 10.99 9.16 9.66
CA VAL A 178 11.85 8.66 10.73
C VAL A 178 12.65 7.39 10.35
N PRO A 179 12.04 6.30 9.85
CA PRO A 179 12.73 5.08 9.47
C PRO A 179 13.04 5.00 7.96
N PHE A 180 12.35 5.76 7.09
CA PHE A 180 12.53 5.65 5.65
C PHE A 180 13.37 6.81 5.08
N PHE A 181 12.92 8.07 5.18
CA PHE A 181 13.68 9.19 4.58
C PHE A 181 15.06 9.38 5.20
N ARG A 182 15.16 9.17 6.52
CA ARG A 182 16.43 9.23 7.25
C ARG A 182 17.44 8.19 6.77
N ASN A 183 16.98 6.98 6.47
CA ASN A 183 17.87 5.88 6.08
C ASN A 183 18.15 5.92 4.58
N ASN A 184 17.20 6.36 3.76
CA ASN A 184 17.32 6.45 2.31
C ASN A 184 17.58 7.90 1.87
N ALA A 185 18.79 8.40 2.12
CA ALA A 185 19.17 9.76 1.73
C ALA A 185 19.34 9.91 0.21
N LEU A 186 19.22 11.16 -0.28
CA LEU A 186 19.35 11.49 -1.71
C LEU A 186 20.80 11.74 -2.16
N SER A 187 21.74 11.86 -1.21
CA SER A 187 23.14 12.18 -1.47
C SER A 187 24.07 11.38 -0.56
N TRP A 188 25.29 11.15 -1.04
CA TRP A 188 26.40 10.63 -0.23
C TRP A 188 26.83 11.68 0.82
N PRO A 189 27.33 11.32 2.03
CA PRO A 189 27.57 9.96 2.55
C PRO A 189 26.34 9.22 3.10
N ALA A 190 25.27 9.93 3.43
CA ALA A 190 24.11 9.32 4.10
C ALA A 190 23.42 8.23 3.23
N MET A 191 23.48 8.33 1.90
CA MET A 191 22.93 7.32 0.98
C MET A 191 23.61 5.95 1.15
N GLY A 192 24.88 5.93 1.59
CA GLY A 192 25.60 4.67 1.80
C GLY A 192 24.97 3.78 2.86
N ALA A 193 24.25 4.35 3.83
CA ALA A 193 23.55 3.61 4.88
C ALA A 193 22.09 3.22 4.51
N GLY A 194 21.73 3.33 3.23
CA GLY A 194 20.39 3.03 2.71
C GLY A 194 19.97 1.57 2.80
N ASP A 195 18.69 1.34 2.53
CA ASP A 195 18.14 0.01 2.35
C ASP A 195 18.54 -0.53 0.96
N TYR A 196 19.02 -1.77 0.90
CA TYR A 196 19.54 -2.39 -0.32
C TYR A 196 18.43 -2.74 -1.33
N ASP A 197 17.16 -2.74 -0.91
CA ASP A 197 16.03 -2.98 -1.81
C ASP A 197 15.61 -1.72 -2.61
N GLU A 198 15.96 -0.52 -2.15
CA GLU A 198 15.57 0.71 -2.85
C GLU A 198 16.22 0.88 -4.23
N PRO A 199 17.50 0.52 -4.42
CA PRO A 199 18.09 0.39 -5.74
C PRO A 199 17.30 -0.52 -6.70
N PHE A 200 16.70 -1.61 -6.23
CA PHE A 200 15.86 -2.46 -7.11
C PHE A 200 14.68 -1.69 -7.68
N HIS A 201 13.97 -0.93 -6.84
CA HIS A 201 12.85 -0.10 -7.29
C HIS A 201 13.27 1.01 -8.26
N LEU A 202 14.42 1.63 -7.99
CA LEU A 202 15.00 2.64 -8.86
C LEU A 202 15.43 2.07 -10.21
N ALA A 203 16.03 0.88 -10.25
CA ALA A 203 16.41 0.19 -11.48
C ALA A 203 15.19 -0.15 -12.34
N LEU A 204 14.08 -0.61 -11.74
CA LEU A 204 12.84 -0.85 -12.50
C LEU A 204 12.21 0.44 -13.04
N ALA A 205 12.29 1.55 -12.30
CA ALA A 205 11.87 2.86 -12.80
C ALA A 205 12.74 3.35 -13.96
N ALA A 206 14.05 3.12 -13.89
CA ALA A 206 14.98 3.43 -14.97
C ALA A 206 14.71 2.59 -16.22
N GLU A 207 14.48 1.29 -16.07
CA GLU A 207 14.10 0.41 -17.19
C GLU A 207 12.84 0.91 -17.88
N LEU A 208 11.80 1.29 -17.12
CA LEU A 208 10.54 1.77 -17.69
C LEU A 208 10.64 3.17 -18.30
N LYS A 209 11.61 3.97 -17.85
CA LYS A 209 11.93 5.27 -18.44
C LYS A 209 12.59 5.11 -19.81
N HIS A 210 13.42 4.09 -19.99
CA HIS A 210 14.28 3.94 -21.16
C HIS A 210 13.92 2.79 -22.09
N HIS A 211 13.07 1.84 -21.72
CA HIS A 211 12.85 0.63 -22.53
C HIS A 211 11.39 0.13 -22.47
N MET A 212 10.94 -0.45 -23.58
CA MET A 212 9.67 -1.17 -23.68
C MET A 212 9.77 -2.19 -24.83
N PRO A 213 9.39 -3.47 -24.64
CA PRO A 213 8.95 -4.10 -23.39
C PRO A 213 10.07 -4.16 -22.34
N PRO A 214 9.73 -4.15 -21.04
CA PRO A 214 10.72 -4.11 -19.98
C PRO A 214 11.40 -5.45 -19.76
N ARG A 215 12.68 -5.41 -19.38
CA ARG A 215 13.52 -6.55 -18.97
C ARG A 215 14.03 -6.34 -17.56
N THR A 216 14.63 -7.36 -16.96
CA THR A 216 15.31 -7.19 -15.67
C THR A 216 16.63 -6.46 -15.92
N PRO A 217 16.79 -5.18 -15.53
CA PRO A 217 17.95 -4.40 -15.95
C PRO A 217 19.25 -4.85 -15.27
N MET A 218 19.18 -5.64 -14.20
CA MET A 218 20.33 -6.14 -13.47
C MET A 218 20.96 -7.39 -14.10
N VAL A 219 20.25 -8.06 -15.03
CA VAL A 219 20.76 -9.27 -15.69
C VAL A 219 20.34 -9.27 -17.15
N ALA A 220 21.31 -9.16 -18.06
CA ALA A 220 21.06 -9.14 -19.49
C ALA A 220 20.36 -10.42 -19.96
N GLY A 221 19.33 -10.24 -20.79
CA GLY A 221 18.56 -11.35 -21.37
C GLY A 221 17.47 -11.93 -20.45
N GLU A 222 17.36 -11.50 -19.20
CA GLU A 222 16.29 -11.96 -18.30
C GLU A 222 15.01 -11.10 -18.47
N PRO A 223 13.84 -11.70 -18.73
CA PRO A 223 12.58 -10.97 -18.85
C PRO A 223 12.14 -10.37 -17.51
N LEU A 224 11.42 -9.24 -17.54
CA LEU A 224 10.79 -8.68 -16.33
C LEU A 224 9.41 -9.29 -16.11
N LEU A 225 9.36 -10.47 -15.48
CA LEU A 225 8.12 -11.12 -15.08
C LEU A 225 7.69 -10.60 -13.70
N TYR A 226 7.22 -9.36 -13.65
CA TYR A 226 6.89 -8.65 -12.41
C TYR A 226 5.68 -7.73 -12.60
N HIS A 227 5.16 -7.16 -11.51
CA HIS A 227 4.16 -6.09 -11.57
C HIS A 227 4.88 -4.73 -11.53
N TRP A 228 4.79 -3.95 -12.60
CA TRP A 228 5.69 -2.80 -12.81
C TRP A 228 4.98 -1.48 -13.17
N PHE A 229 3.65 -1.41 -13.13
CA PHE A 229 2.91 -0.19 -13.51
C PHE A 229 3.20 1.01 -12.60
N ALA A 230 3.53 0.78 -11.32
CA ALA A 230 3.96 1.87 -10.44
C ALA A 230 5.23 2.57 -10.97
N TYR A 231 6.15 1.81 -11.55
CA TYR A 231 7.38 2.33 -12.13
C TYR A 231 7.14 3.04 -13.46
N ALA A 232 6.12 2.63 -14.22
CA ALA A 232 5.64 3.37 -15.40
C ALA A 232 5.15 4.78 -15.02
N HIS A 233 4.42 4.93 -13.91
CA HIS A 233 4.03 6.25 -13.39
C HIS A 233 5.26 7.09 -13.00
N VAL A 234 6.23 6.51 -12.29
CA VAL A 234 7.46 7.21 -11.91
C VAL A 234 8.26 7.65 -13.15
N ALA A 235 8.36 6.76 -14.15
CA ALA A 235 9.01 7.05 -15.43
C ALA A 235 8.30 8.17 -16.21
N ALA A 236 6.97 8.13 -16.30
CA ALA A 236 6.16 9.19 -16.92
C ALA A 236 6.38 10.53 -16.21
N SER A 237 6.35 10.52 -14.87
CA SER A 237 6.61 11.71 -14.05
C SER A 237 7.98 12.30 -14.33
N SER A 238 9.03 11.47 -14.39
CA SER A 238 10.39 11.92 -14.72
C SER A 238 10.49 12.51 -16.13
N TRP A 239 9.86 11.87 -17.13
CA TRP A 239 9.86 12.36 -18.51
C TRP A 239 9.16 13.71 -18.69
N VAL A 240 8.06 13.94 -17.96
CA VAL A 240 7.28 15.18 -18.05
C VAL A 240 7.92 16.31 -17.24
N THR A 241 8.42 16.00 -16.04
CA THR A 241 8.89 17.02 -15.09
C THR A 241 10.40 17.26 -15.12
N GLY A 242 11.18 16.30 -15.61
CA GLY A 242 12.64 16.29 -15.50
C GLY A 242 13.16 15.99 -14.09
N VAL A 243 12.29 15.66 -13.12
CA VAL A 243 12.71 15.28 -11.76
C VAL A 243 13.44 13.94 -11.80
N GLU A 244 14.56 13.85 -11.08
CA GLU A 244 15.38 12.64 -11.01
C GLU A 244 14.60 11.48 -10.37
N LEU A 245 14.81 10.26 -10.88
CA LEU A 245 14.10 9.07 -10.41
C LEU A 245 14.33 8.81 -8.92
N VAL A 246 15.54 9.08 -8.40
CA VAL A 246 15.87 8.93 -6.97
C VAL A 246 14.99 9.81 -6.08
N VAL A 247 14.68 11.03 -6.51
CA VAL A 247 13.80 11.95 -5.77
C VAL A 247 12.35 11.47 -5.84
N LEU A 248 11.90 11.02 -7.02
CA LEU A 248 10.54 10.52 -7.20
C LEU A 248 10.27 9.27 -6.36
N VAL A 249 11.17 8.29 -6.39
CA VAL A 249 11.01 7.01 -5.67
C VAL A 249 11.13 7.21 -4.16
N LEU A 250 12.16 7.95 -3.70
CA LEU A 250 12.49 8.01 -2.27
C LEU A 250 11.78 9.14 -1.51
N ARG A 251 11.09 10.08 -2.18
CA ARG A 251 10.48 11.25 -1.50
C ARG A 251 9.07 11.61 -1.94
N LEU A 252 8.76 11.56 -3.24
CA LEU A 252 7.57 12.26 -3.75
C LEU A 252 6.41 11.34 -4.11
N SER A 253 6.66 10.24 -4.81
CA SER A 253 5.59 9.49 -5.50
C SER A 253 4.54 8.90 -4.55
N MET A 254 4.94 8.44 -3.37
CA MET A 254 4.03 7.75 -2.44
C MET A 254 3.09 8.71 -1.70
N LEU A 255 3.52 9.95 -1.42
CA LEU A 255 2.76 10.92 -0.62
C LEU A 255 1.35 11.19 -1.17
N PRO A 256 1.15 11.57 -2.45
CA PRO A 256 -0.18 11.78 -2.99
C PRO A 256 -1.01 10.51 -3.02
N MET A 257 -0.37 9.34 -3.23
CA MET A 257 -1.06 8.06 -3.24
C MET A 257 -1.64 7.73 -1.86
N LEU A 258 -0.84 7.92 -0.81
CA LEU A 258 -1.27 7.71 0.59
C LEU A 258 -2.38 8.69 0.99
N ALA A 259 -2.27 9.97 0.61
CA ALA A 259 -3.30 10.97 0.90
C ALA A 259 -4.65 10.57 0.29
N ALA A 260 -4.67 10.23 -1.01
CA ALA A 260 -5.89 9.80 -1.68
C ALA A 260 -6.40 8.45 -1.16
N PHE A 261 -5.51 7.51 -0.87
CA PHE A 261 -5.87 6.23 -0.27
C PHE A 261 -6.61 6.41 1.06
N LEU A 262 -6.10 7.22 1.99
CA LEU A 262 -6.77 7.50 3.27
C LEU A 262 -8.16 8.12 3.07
N VAL A 263 -8.30 9.03 2.10
CA VAL A 263 -9.61 9.61 1.75
C VAL A 263 -10.58 8.53 1.26
N LEU A 264 -10.13 7.61 0.39
CA LEU A 264 -10.97 6.54 -0.15
C LEU A 264 -11.33 5.48 0.90
N ILE A 265 -10.43 5.17 1.82
CA ILE A 265 -10.72 4.31 2.98
C ILE A 265 -11.77 4.96 3.89
N ALA A 266 -11.60 6.25 4.22
CA ALA A 266 -12.59 7.01 5.00
C ALA A 266 -13.96 7.05 4.30
N MET A 267 -13.95 7.24 2.98
CA MET A 267 -15.15 7.23 2.15
C MET A 267 -15.85 5.86 2.17
N THR A 268 -15.10 4.78 2.01
CA THR A 268 -15.60 3.40 2.07
C THR A 268 -16.23 3.13 3.43
N ALA A 269 -15.51 3.43 4.51
CA ALA A 269 -16.00 3.25 5.88
C ALA A 269 -17.31 3.98 6.13
N ARG A 270 -17.40 5.23 5.68
CA ARG A 270 -18.59 6.07 5.81
C ARG A 270 -19.78 5.50 5.02
N ARG A 271 -19.55 4.96 3.83
CA ARG A 271 -20.60 4.33 3.01
C ARG A 271 -21.11 3.04 3.63
N VAL A 272 -20.22 2.24 4.22
CA VAL A 272 -20.59 0.98 4.89
C VAL A 272 -21.35 1.24 6.19
N ALA A 273 -20.84 2.15 7.03
CA ALA A 273 -21.39 2.38 8.36
C ALA A 273 -22.47 3.46 8.42
N GLY A 274 -22.62 4.28 7.39
CA GLY A 274 -23.59 5.38 7.31
C GLY A 274 -23.31 6.56 8.26
N SER A 275 -22.07 6.71 8.76
CA SER A 275 -21.74 7.73 9.76
C SER A 275 -20.35 8.33 9.54
N TRP A 276 -20.21 9.65 9.75
CA TRP A 276 -18.92 10.35 9.75
C TRP A 276 -18.07 10.06 11.00
N GLY A 277 -18.70 9.64 12.10
CA GLY A 277 -18.02 9.35 13.35
C GLY A 277 -17.13 8.10 13.31
N ILE A 278 -17.17 7.33 12.21
CA ILE A 278 -16.32 6.15 12.01
C ILE A 278 -14.95 6.49 11.40
N THR A 279 -14.82 7.67 10.77
CA THR A 279 -13.62 8.04 10.00
C THR A 279 -12.36 8.01 10.85
N GLY A 280 -12.34 8.68 12.01
CA GLY A 280 -11.17 8.72 12.88
C GLY A 280 -10.67 7.34 13.30
N PRO A 281 -11.51 6.51 13.94
CA PRO A 281 -11.11 5.16 14.36
C PRO A 281 -10.65 4.25 13.21
N VAL A 282 -11.27 4.32 12.03
CA VAL A 282 -10.83 3.52 10.86
C VAL A 282 -9.46 3.97 10.37
N LEU A 283 -9.22 5.28 10.27
CA LEU A 283 -7.92 5.78 9.84
C LEU A 283 -6.84 5.46 10.86
N ALA A 284 -7.14 5.60 12.16
CA ALA A 284 -6.25 5.18 13.23
C ALA A 284 -5.93 3.67 13.12
N GLY A 285 -6.92 2.81 12.91
CA GLY A 285 -6.67 1.37 12.71
C GLY A 285 -5.86 1.10 11.44
N THR A 286 -6.17 1.76 10.32
CA THR A 286 -5.46 1.59 9.03
C THR A 286 -3.98 1.97 9.15
N VAL A 287 -3.66 2.95 9.99
CA VAL A 287 -2.30 3.45 10.24
C VAL A 287 -1.61 2.77 11.42
N PHE A 288 -2.32 2.24 12.42
CA PHE A 288 -1.65 1.83 13.67
C PHE A 288 -1.92 0.40 14.11
N VAL A 289 -3.03 -0.24 13.71
CA VAL A 289 -3.20 -1.66 14.07
C VAL A 289 -2.12 -2.49 13.34
N GLY A 290 -1.66 -3.54 14.01
CA GLY A 290 -0.66 -4.47 13.50
C GLY A 290 -0.62 -5.70 14.39
N THR A 291 0.43 -6.52 14.26
CA THR A 291 0.57 -7.68 15.15
C THR A 291 1.11 -7.22 16.49
N PRO A 292 0.39 -7.43 17.61
CA PRO A 292 0.87 -7.05 18.93
C PRO A 292 2.07 -7.93 19.30
N SER A 293 3.28 -7.43 19.07
CA SER A 293 4.51 -8.09 19.52
C SER A 293 4.73 -7.76 21.00
N LEU A 294 4.70 -8.79 21.84
CA LEU A 294 5.05 -8.68 23.27
C LEU A 294 6.53 -8.94 23.53
N TYR A 295 7.37 -8.83 22.50
CA TYR A 295 8.80 -9.08 22.56
C TYR A 295 9.59 -7.76 22.49
N LEU A 296 10.70 -7.65 23.21
CA LEU A 296 11.50 -6.43 23.31
C LEU A 296 12.42 -6.17 22.10
N SER A 297 12.68 -7.16 21.26
CA SER A 297 13.70 -7.05 20.18
C SER A 297 13.16 -7.09 18.75
N SER A 298 11.86 -7.33 18.52
CA SER A 298 11.32 -7.35 17.15
C SER A 298 9.85 -6.96 17.06
N THR A 299 9.54 -6.11 16.07
CA THR A 299 8.19 -5.63 15.76
C THR A 299 7.57 -6.32 14.53
N MET A 300 8.32 -7.20 13.83
CA MET A 300 7.91 -7.80 12.55
C MET A 300 7.70 -9.33 12.58
N VAL A 301 7.72 -9.91 13.78
CA VAL A 301 7.69 -11.37 14.02
C VAL A 301 6.50 -12.10 13.39
N PHE A 302 5.35 -11.45 13.24
CA PHE A 302 4.14 -12.11 12.71
C PHE A 302 3.64 -11.51 11.39
N GLY A 303 4.38 -10.58 10.79
CA GLY A 303 4.28 -10.27 9.36
C GLY A 303 3.08 -9.48 8.85
N TRP A 304 2.29 -8.81 9.69
CA TRP A 304 1.34 -7.78 9.23
C TRP A 304 1.47 -6.48 10.00
N GLY A 305 1.00 -5.37 9.43
CA GLY A 305 1.06 -4.06 10.06
C GLY A 305 0.25 -3.05 9.29
N GLY A 306 0.07 -1.86 9.88
CA GLY A 306 -0.60 -0.75 9.19
C GLY A 306 0.15 -0.33 7.93
N VAL A 307 -0.50 0.54 7.15
CA VAL A 307 -0.01 0.99 5.83
C VAL A 307 1.42 1.53 5.84
N GLN A 308 1.88 2.11 6.95
CA GLN A 308 3.25 2.57 7.19
C GLN A 308 4.33 1.50 7.03
N SER A 309 4.00 0.22 7.22
CA SER A 309 4.96 -0.89 7.07
C SER A 309 5.30 -1.19 5.61
N THR A 310 4.43 -0.83 4.68
CA THR A 310 4.55 -1.14 3.24
C THR A 310 4.58 0.10 2.35
N ALA A 311 4.20 1.26 2.88
CA ALA A 311 4.01 2.51 2.15
C ALA A 311 5.16 2.88 1.19
N TRP A 312 6.41 2.66 1.63
CA TRP A 312 7.60 3.00 0.84
C TRP A 312 8.34 1.78 0.32
N ARG A 313 8.50 0.73 1.15
CA ARG A 313 9.22 -0.50 0.80
C ARG A 313 8.58 -1.32 -0.33
N SER A 314 7.37 -0.97 -0.74
CA SER A 314 6.73 -1.56 -1.92
C SER A 314 5.90 -0.51 -2.64
N PRO A 315 6.52 0.29 -3.54
CA PRO A 315 5.82 1.30 -4.33
C PRO A 315 4.62 0.72 -5.08
N THR A 316 4.76 -0.51 -5.55
CA THR A 316 3.72 -1.27 -6.24
C THR A 316 2.53 -1.60 -5.34
N GLN A 317 2.76 -1.94 -4.07
CA GLN A 317 1.70 -2.16 -3.09
C GLN A 317 0.92 -0.87 -2.81
N THR A 318 1.62 0.25 -2.61
CA THR A 318 0.99 1.57 -2.34
C THR A 318 0.16 2.05 -3.52
N PHE A 319 0.73 1.99 -4.73
CA PHE A 319 0.03 2.34 -5.96
C PHE A 319 -1.19 1.44 -6.18
N GLY A 320 -1.02 0.11 -6.04
CA GLY A 320 -2.10 -0.85 -6.15
C GLY A 320 -3.19 -0.64 -5.09
N ALA A 321 -2.84 -0.32 -3.85
CA ALA A 321 -3.79 -0.08 -2.76
C ALA A 321 -4.69 1.14 -3.02
N LEU A 322 -4.13 2.23 -3.57
CA LEU A 322 -4.91 3.39 -3.98
C LEU A 322 -5.92 3.03 -5.06
N LEU A 323 -5.45 2.42 -6.16
CA LEU A 323 -6.29 2.05 -7.30
C LEU A 323 -7.38 1.07 -6.87
N PHE A 324 -7.02 0.11 -6.01
CA PHE A 324 -7.94 -0.86 -5.47
C PHE A 324 -8.97 -0.23 -4.52
N ALA A 325 -8.60 0.77 -3.70
CA ALA A 325 -9.55 1.50 -2.87
C ALA A 325 -10.62 2.24 -3.71
N ALA A 326 -10.23 2.83 -4.84
CA ALA A 326 -11.18 3.42 -5.78
C ALA A 326 -12.09 2.36 -6.40
N LEU A 327 -11.52 1.23 -6.85
CA LEU A 327 -12.27 0.10 -7.41
C LEU A 327 -13.28 -0.47 -6.40
N ALA A 328 -12.85 -0.68 -5.15
CA ALA A 328 -13.69 -1.19 -4.06
C ALA A 328 -14.89 -0.27 -3.80
N VAL A 329 -14.71 1.05 -3.79
CA VAL A 329 -15.82 2.02 -3.68
C VAL A 329 -16.84 1.83 -4.80
N LEU A 330 -16.39 1.71 -6.05
CA LEU A 330 -17.27 1.55 -7.21
C LEU A 330 -18.02 0.21 -7.16
N VAL A 331 -17.32 -0.88 -6.85
CA VAL A 331 -17.91 -2.22 -6.74
C VAL A 331 -18.94 -2.26 -5.59
N LEU A 332 -18.58 -1.80 -4.40
CA LEU A 332 -19.47 -1.79 -3.23
C LEU A 332 -20.74 -0.97 -3.48
N ASP A 333 -20.62 0.15 -4.17
CA ASP A 333 -21.76 0.96 -4.59
C ASP A 333 -22.71 0.17 -5.49
N GLN A 334 -22.19 -0.53 -6.50
CA GLN A 334 -23.02 -1.32 -7.41
C GLN A 334 -23.67 -2.50 -6.68
N LEU A 335 -22.95 -3.12 -5.74
CA LEU A 335 -23.49 -4.19 -4.91
C LEU A 335 -24.58 -3.70 -3.95
N THR A 336 -24.54 -2.44 -3.48
CA THR A 336 -25.47 -1.92 -2.46
C THR A 336 -26.64 -1.10 -3.01
N ARG A 337 -26.53 -0.50 -4.20
CA ARG A 337 -27.54 0.42 -4.79
C ARG A 337 -28.97 -0.12 -4.88
N ARG A 338 -29.19 -1.43 -5.08
CA ARG A 338 -30.55 -2.03 -5.13
C ARG A 338 -31.05 -2.64 -3.82
N ALA A 339 -30.19 -2.84 -2.81
CA ALA A 339 -30.64 -3.36 -1.51
C ALA A 339 -31.55 -2.37 -0.76
N ALA A 340 -31.50 -1.09 -1.13
CA ALA A 340 -32.38 -0.04 -0.63
C ALA A 340 -33.78 -0.03 -1.29
N GLY A 341 -34.06 -0.94 -2.23
CA GLY A 341 -35.32 -1.02 -2.99
C GLY A 341 -36.59 -1.39 -2.19
N ARG A 342 -36.53 -1.40 -0.85
CA ARG A 342 -37.72 -1.50 0.02
C ARG A 342 -37.99 -0.23 0.85
N ALA A 343 -37.13 0.79 0.79
CA ALA A 343 -37.29 2.00 1.61
C ALA A 343 -36.67 3.29 1.01
N GLY A 344 -36.78 3.51 -0.30
CA GLY A 344 -36.51 4.84 -0.88
C GLY A 344 -36.27 4.88 -2.40
N PRO A 345 -36.47 6.05 -3.05
CA PRO A 345 -36.50 6.20 -4.50
C PRO A 345 -35.08 6.29 -5.05
N ARG A 346 -34.45 5.15 -5.33
CA ARG A 346 -33.29 5.11 -6.23
C ARG A 346 -33.61 4.16 -7.37
N ALA A 347 -34.26 4.71 -8.39
CA ALA A 347 -34.43 4.05 -9.67
C ALA A 347 -33.08 3.52 -10.21
N PRO A 348 -33.07 2.45 -11.02
CA PRO A 348 -31.87 2.02 -11.73
C PRO A 348 -31.24 3.21 -12.46
N LEU A 349 -29.91 3.31 -12.44
CA LEU A 349 -29.21 4.32 -13.26
C LEU A 349 -29.54 4.09 -14.74
N PRO A 350 -29.62 5.15 -15.57
CA PRO A 350 -29.68 5.01 -17.01
C PRO A 350 -28.55 4.14 -17.54
N VAL A 351 -28.80 3.35 -18.59
CA VAL A 351 -27.84 2.38 -19.17
C VAL A 351 -26.48 3.03 -19.46
N ARG A 352 -26.48 4.24 -20.04
CA ARG A 352 -25.24 4.99 -20.35
C ARG A 352 -24.39 5.30 -19.12
N GLU A 353 -25.02 5.62 -17.99
CA GLU A 353 -24.28 5.91 -16.75
C GLU A 353 -23.71 4.63 -16.12
N GLN A 354 -24.42 3.52 -16.24
CA GLN A 354 -23.91 2.22 -15.82
C GLN A 354 -22.71 1.81 -16.67
N ALA A 355 -22.79 1.99 -17.99
CA ALA A 355 -21.69 1.71 -18.90
C ALA A 355 -20.42 2.51 -18.52
N GLY A 356 -20.53 3.82 -18.32
CA GLY A 356 -19.39 4.65 -17.93
C GLY A 356 -18.75 4.23 -16.60
N LEU A 357 -19.54 3.82 -15.61
CA LEU A 357 -19.02 3.33 -14.33
C LEU A 357 -18.27 2.00 -14.50
N TRP A 358 -18.80 1.08 -15.31
CA TRP A 358 -18.12 -0.17 -15.63
C TRP A 358 -16.85 0.04 -16.44
N THR A 359 -16.82 1.01 -17.36
CA THR A 359 -15.60 1.40 -18.06
C THR A 359 -14.52 1.87 -17.09
N VAL A 360 -14.86 2.74 -16.13
CA VAL A 360 -13.88 3.18 -15.11
C VAL A 360 -13.45 2.01 -14.22
N ALA A 361 -14.36 1.13 -13.82
CA ALA A 361 -14.02 -0.06 -13.05
C ALA A 361 -13.08 -1.00 -13.84
N ALA A 362 -13.29 -1.16 -15.15
CA ALA A 362 -12.42 -1.93 -16.03
C ALA A 362 -11.01 -1.33 -16.10
N VAL A 363 -10.93 -0.02 -16.35
CA VAL A 363 -9.65 0.73 -16.39
C VAL A 363 -8.90 0.57 -15.07
N LEU A 364 -9.57 0.74 -13.92
CA LEU A 364 -8.95 0.55 -12.61
C LEU A 364 -8.51 -0.91 -12.39
N MET A 365 -9.28 -1.90 -12.85
CA MET A 365 -8.94 -3.31 -12.69
C MET A 365 -7.70 -3.70 -13.50
N VAL A 366 -7.59 -3.24 -14.75
CA VAL A 366 -6.39 -3.40 -15.58
C VAL A 366 -5.19 -2.68 -14.95
N ALA A 367 -5.38 -1.48 -14.39
CA ALA A 367 -4.32 -0.78 -13.71
C ALA A 367 -3.87 -1.50 -12.42
N VAL A 368 -4.80 -2.01 -11.61
CA VAL A 368 -4.51 -2.83 -10.41
C VAL A 368 -3.74 -4.09 -10.79
N MET A 369 -4.11 -4.75 -11.89
CA MET A 369 -3.42 -5.94 -12.42
C MET A 369 -1.93 -5.70 -12.61
N GLY A 370 -1.55 -4.63 -13.33
CA GLY A 370 -0.15 -4.29 -13.57
C GLY A 370 0.54 -3.59 -12.39
N ALA A 371 -0.23 -2.96 -11.50
CA ALA A 371 0.30 -2.32 -10.28
C ALA A 371 0.72 -3.36 -9.25
N LYS A 372 -0.19 -4.27 -8.90
CA LYS A 372 0.02 -5.35 -7.94
C LYS A 372 -1.11 -6.38 -8.07
N ALA A 373 -0.89 -7.45 -8.82
CA ALA A 373 -1.93 -8.45 -9.11
C ALA A 373 -2.53 -9.14 -7.86
N VAL A 374 -1.89 -9.07 -6.69
CA VAL A 374 -2.36 -9.67 -5.42
C VAL A 374 -3.77 -9.22 -5.02
N PHE A 375 -4.21 -8.04 -5.45
CA PHE A 375 -5.55 -7.53 -5.16
C PHE A 375 -6.68 -8.27 -5.91
N LEU A 376 -6.40 -8.88 -7.06
CA LEU A 376 -7.43 -9.49 -7.90
C LEU A 376 -8.02 -10.79 -7.32
N PRO A 377 -7.22 -11.76 -6.83
CA PRO A 377 -7.77 -12.95 -6.17
C PRO A 377 -8.59 -12.60 -4.92
N LEU A 378 -8.20 -11.55 -4.20
CA LEU A 378 -8.91 -11.06 -3.02
C LEU A 378 -10.26 -10.46 -3.42
N LEU A 379 -10.28 -9.62 -4.46
CA LEU A 379 -11.52 -9.08 -5.03
C LEU A 379 -12.47 -10.20 -5.45
N LEU A 380 -11.95 -11.23 -6.14
CA LEU A 380 -12.72 -12.37 -6.58
C LEU A 380 -13.35 -13.11 -5.39
N ALA A 381 -12.59 -13.37 -4.33
CA ALA A 381 -13.11 -14.00 -3.11
C ALA A 381 -14.26 -13.19 -2.49
N GLY A 382 -14.10 -11.87 -2.41
CA GLY A 382 -15.16 -10.96 -1.93
C GLY A 382 -16.42 -11.02 -2.79
N LEU A 383 -16.28 -10.99 -4.11
CA LEU A 383 -17.40 -11.04 -5.06
C LEU A 383 -18.13 -12.39 -5.01
N VAL A 384 -17.39 -13.49 -5.04
CA VAL A 384 -17.96 -14.85 -4.96
C VAL A 384 -18.72 -15.04 -3.66
N ALA A 385 -18.19 -14.60 -2.53
CA ALA A 385 -18.89 -14.70 -1.25
C ALA A 385 -20.20 -13.90 -1.23
N VAL A 386 -20.21 -12.68 -1.79
CA VAL A 386 -21.45 -11.88 -1.90
C VAL A 386 -22.49 -12.57 -2.79
N ILE A 387 -22.05 -13.16 -3.91
CA ILE A 387 -22.94 -13.90 -4.81
C ILE A 387 -23.50 -15.14 -4.11
N ALA A 388 -22.63 -15.92 -3.44
CA ALA A 388 -23.00 -17.15 -2.74
C ALA A 388 -23.97 -16.87 -1.57
N VAL A 389 -23.68 -15.88 -0.72
CA VAL A 389 -24.58 -15.46 0.37
C VAL A 389 -25.90 -14.92 -0.21
N GLY A 390 -25.85 -14.16 -1.30
CA GLY A 390 -27.06 -13.69 -1.99
C GLY A 390 -27.93 -14.85 -2.48
N ALA A 391 -27.32 -15.84 -3.13
CA ALA A 391 -28.01 -17.04 -3.61
C ALA A 391 -28.58 -17.90 -2.48
N ALA A 392 -27.81 -18.10 -1.40
CA ALA A 392 -28.27 -18.81 -0.20
C ALA A 392 -29.47 -18.12 0.47
N LEU A 393 -29.50 -16.79 0.44
CA LEU A 393 -30.64 -15.98 0.89
C LEU A 393 -31.76 -15.87 -0.17
N ARG A 394 -31.75 -16.73 -1.20
CA ARG A 394 -32.72 -16.80 -2.31
C ARG A 394 -32.91 -15.46 -3.03
N GLN A 395 -31.88 -14.63 -3.07
CA GLN A 395 -31.86 -13.39 -3.84
C GLN A 395 -31.46 -13.69 -5.28
N ARG A 396 -32.09 -13.04 -6.26
CA ARG A 396 -31.70 -13.19 -7.66
C ARG A 396 -30.24 -12.78 -7.86
N PRO A 397 -29.46 -13.54 -8.68
CA PRO A 397 -28.07 -13.24 -8.93
C PRO A 397 -27.94 -11.83 -9.50
N ARG A 398 -27.02 -11.05 -8.92
CA ARG A 398 -26.82 -9.66 -9.31
C ARG A 398 -25.81 -9.63 -10.46
N TRP A 399 -26.27 -9.35 -11.68
CA TRP A 399 -25.39 -9.18 -12.84
C TRP A 399 -24.16 -8.30 -12.58
N PRO A 400 -24.24 -7.17 -11.82
CA PRO A 400 -23.06 -6.42 -11.40
C PRO A 400 -21.97 -7.25 -10.72
N GLY A 401 -22.34 -8.17 -9.82
CA GLY A 401 -21.40 -9.04 -9.14
C GLY A 401 -20.77 -10.04 -10.10
N LEU A 402 -21.56 -10.63 -11.00
CA LEU A 402 -21.10 -11.58 -12.01
C LEU A 402 -20.15 -10.93 -13.02
N LEU A 403 -20.50 -9.75 -13.53
CA LEU A 403 -19.66 -8.99 -14.45
C LEU A 403 -18.33 -8.60 -13.80
N ALA A 404 -18.36 -8.06 -12.58
CA ALA A 404 -17.13 -7.76 -11.84
C ALA A 404 -16.28 -9.01 -11.62
N ALA A 405 -16.89 -10.16 -11.29
CA ALA A 405 -16.18 -11.41 -11.08
C ALA A 405 -15.54 -11.90 -12.39
N ALA A 406 -16.28 -11.89 -13.50
CA ALA A 406 -15.77 -12.25 -14.81
C ALA A 406 -14.60 -11.37 -15.26
N MET A 407 -14.71 -10.06 -15.10
CA MET A 407 -13.61 -9.12 -15.37
C MET A 407 -12.39 -9.40 -14.48
N THR A 408 -12.62 -9.74 -13.20
CA THR A 408 -11.55 -10.05 -12.24
C THR A 408 -10.83 -11.34 -12.63
N VAL A 409 -11.57 -12.37 -13.05
CA VAL A 409 -11.01 -13.62 -13.56
C VAL A 409 -10.19 -13.35 -14.83
N ALA A 410 -10.72 -12.57 -15.77
CA ALA A 410 -10.00 -12.21 -17.00
C ALA A 410 -8.69 -11.47 -16.71
N CYS A 411 -8.69 -10.48 -15.81
CA CYS A 411 -7.48 -9.76 -15.41
C CYS A 411 -6.50 -10.66 -14.65
N THR A 412 -6.99 -11.57 -13.80
CA THR A 412 -6.14 -12.52 -13.08
C THR A 412 -5.46 -13.49 -14.04
N ALA A 413 -6.21 -14.02 -15.01
CA ALA A 413 -5.68 -14.88 -16.06
C ALA A 413 -4.64 -14.13 -16.91
N TYR A 414 -4.94 -12.91 -17.35
CA TYR A 414 -3.97 -12.10 -18.08
C TYR A 414 -2.70 -11.84 -17.28
N ALA A 415 -2.82 -11.48 -15.99
CA ALA A 415 -1.65 -11.29 -15.13
C ALA A 415 -0.78 -12.56 -15.08
N GLN A 416 -1.38 -13.71 -14.80
CA GLN A 416 -0.63 -14.96 -14.64
C GLN A 416 0.00 -15.45 -15.94
N LEU A 417 -0.74 -15.38 -17.05
CA LEU A 417 -0.31 -15.94 -18.34
C LEU A 417 0.63 -14.99 -19.09
N VAL A 418 0.40 -13.67 -19.01
CA VAL A 418 1.13 -12.66 -19.80
C VAL A 418 2.14 -11.89 -18.96
N LEU A 419 1.73 -11.23 -17.87
CA LEU A 419 2.66 -10.39 -17.08
C LEU A 419 3.69 -11.23 -16.33
N PHE A 420 3.28 -12.38 -15.80
CA PHE A 420 4.17 -13.29 -15.07
C PHE A 420 4.68 -14.44 -15.94
N GLY A 421 4.21 -14.61 -17.18
CA GLY A 421 4.71 -15.64 -18.08
C GLY A 421 4.61 -17.05 -17.50
N HIS A 422 3.59 -17.35 -16.70
CA HIS A 422 3.42 -18.59 -15.93
C HIS A 422 4.46 -18.86 -14.83
N ALA A 423 5.38 -17.92 -14.58
CA ALA A 423 6.37 -18.04 -13.52
C ALA A 423 5.68 -18.18 -12.16
N ARG A 424 6.26 -19.02 -11.29
CA ARG A 424 5.77 -19.20 -9.92
C ARG A 424 6.25 -18.08 -9.01
N GLN A 425 7.32 -17.39 -9.40
CA GLN A 425 7.91 -16.30 -8.62
C GLN A 425 8.23 -16.76 -7.19
N GLY A 426 8.69 -18.00 -7.03
CA GLY A 426 9.01 -18.57 -5.71
C GLY A 426 7.80 -18.85 -4.81
N ILE A 427 6.56 -18.64 -5.26
CA ILE A 427 5.35 -19.01 -4.50
C ILE A 427 5.09 -20.50 -4.64
N LEU A 428 5.03 -21.20 -3.50
CA LEU A 428 4.77 -22.65 -3.41
C LEU A 428 3.57 -22.91 -2.50
N LEU A 429 2.78 -23.95 -2.82
CA LEU A 429 1.82 -24.50 -1.86
C LEU A 429 2.61 -25.22 -0.78
N SER A 430 2.63 -24.65 0.42
CA SER A 430 3.31 -25.23 1.56
C SER A 430 2.57 -24.82 2.83
N PRO A 431 1.53 -25.59 3.21
CA PRO A 431 0.73 -25.29 4.38
C PRO A 431 1.61 -25.16 5.63
N VAL A 432 1.24 -24.21 6.48
CA VAL A 432 1.88 -23.90 7.76
C VAL A 432 3.36 -23.51 7.68
N SER A 433 3.88 -23.28 6.47
CA SER A 433 5.26 -22.82 6.24
C SER A 433 5.54 -21.47 6.90
N ALA A 434 4.57 -20.55 6.88
CA ALA A 434 4.66 -19.28 7.58
C ALA A 434 4.90 -19.50 9.08
N MET A 435 4.22 -20.47 9.71
CA MET A 435 4.44 -20.81 11.11
C MET A 435 5.83 -21.42 11.36
N ARG A 436 6.32 -22.28 10.45
CA ARG A 436 7.70 -22.81 10.53
C ARG A 436 8.74 -21.69 10.45
N GLN A 437 8.55 -20.76 9.52
CA GLN A 437 9.44 -19.62 9.31
C GLN A 437 9.42 -18.67 10.52
N ARG A 438 8.23 -18.39 11.08
CA ARG A 438 8.12 -17.60 12.32
C ARG A 438 8.71 -18.31 13.52
N TRP A 439 8.57 -19.63 13.61
CA TRP A 439 9.23 -20.37 14.66
C TRP A 439 10.76 -20.24 14.58
N GLN A 440 11.34 -20.31 13.39
CA GLN A 440 12.78 -20.11 13.21
C GLN A 440 13.22 -18.72 13.66
N GLU A 441 12.47 -17.67 13.33
CA GLU A 441 12.74 -16.30 13.80
C GLU A 441 12.60 -16.16 15.32
N LEU A 442 11.62 -16.84 15.91
CA LEU A 442 11.31 -16.77 17.34
C LEU A 442 12.30 -17.58 18.19
N GLY A 443 12.58 -18.81 17.79
CA GLY A 443 13.39 -19.77 18.54
C GLY A 443 14.87 -19.77 18.16
N GLY A 444 15.26 -19.12 17.05
CA GLY A 444 16.64 -19.07 16.57
C GLY A 444 17.18 -20.42 16.05
N GLN A 445 16.34 -21.45 15.95
CA GLN A 445 16.75 -22.81 15.58
C GLN A 445 15.84 -23.37 14.47
N PRO A 446 16.41 -24.08 13.47
CA PRO A 446 15.63 -24.80 12.48
C PRO A 446 14.96 -26.03 13.10
N GLY A 447 13.73 -26.33 12.67
CA GLY A 447 12.99 -27.50 13.11
C GLY A 447 12.18 -27.24 14.38
N ALA A 448 10.86 -27.27 14.24
CA ALA A 448 9.93 -27.17 15.37
C ALA A 448 9.14 -28.47 15.45
N GLY A 449 9.06 -29.07 16.64
CA GLY A 449 8.11 -30.15 16.88
C GLY A 449 6.66 -29.68 16.62
N PRO A 450 5.72 -30.60 16.29
CA PRO A 450 4.33 -30.24 15.97
C PRO A 450 3.66 -29.35 17.03
N LEU A 451 3.92 -29.60 18.31
CA LEU A 451 3.41 -28.79 19.43
C LEU A 451 3.78 -27.31 19.31
N TRP A 452 5.01 -27.01 18.91
CA TRP A 452 5.50 -25.64 18.81
C TRP A 452 4.99 -24.93 17.56
N LEU A 453 4.74 -25.67 16.48
CA LEU A 453 4.03 -25.14 15.30
C LEU A 453 2.58 -24.81 15.62
N LEU A 454 1.91 -25.66 16.40
CA LEU A 454 0.57 -25.38 16.92
C LEU A 454 0.59 -24.14 17.82
N GLY A 455 1.59 -24.01 18.70
CA GLY A 455 1.80 -22.82 19.50
C GLY A 455 1.97 -21.55 18.66
N ALA A 456 2.86 -21.57 17.67
CA ALA A 456 3.08 -20.44 16.75
C ALA A 456 1.81 -20.09 15.95
N GLY A 457 1.05 -21.09 15.50
CA GLY A 457 -0.24 -20.91 14.84
C GLY A 457 -1.30 -20.31 15.77
N ALA A 458 -1.41 -20.80 17.01
CA ALA A 458 -2.31 -20.28 18.03
C ALA A 458 -1.98 -18.82 18.39
N LEU A 459 -0.68 -18.50 18.47
CA LEU A 459 -0.20 -17.16 18.74
C LEU A 459 -0.54 -16.20 17.59
N LEU A 460 -0.33 -16.61 16.34
CA LEU A 460 -0.75 -15.84 15.17
C LEU A 460 -2.26 -15.62 15.17
N ALA A 461 -3.05 -16.65 15.45
CA ALA A 461 -4.51 -16.57 15.55
C ALA A 461 -4.97 -15.64 16.68
N LEU A 462 -4.28 -15.65 17.82
CA LEU A 462 -4.54 -14.76 18.95
C LEU A 462 -4.26 -13.30 18.58
N CYS A 463 -3.10 -13.03 17.97
CA CYS A 463 -2.73 -11.71 17.49
C CYS A 463 -3.75 -11.17 16.48
N LEU A 464 -4.25 -12.04 15.59
CA LEU A 464 -5.33 -11.71 14.67
C LEU A 464 -6.64 -11.37 15.40
N ALA A 465 -7.00 -12.20 16.37
CA ALA A 465 -8.21 -12.03 17.15
C ALA A 465 -8.18 -10.68 17.91
N PHE A 466 -7.04 -10.25 18.44
CA PHE A 466 -6.91 -8.91 19.02
C PHE A 466 -7.11 -7.80 17.98
N ALA A 467 -6.37 -7.85 16.87
CA ALA A 467 -6.44 -6.87 15.78
C ALA A 467 -7.84 -6.74 15.18
N CYS A 468 -8.60 -7.83 15.15
CA CYS A 468 -9.91 -7.90 14.50
C CYS A 468 -11.09 -8.05 15.46
N SER A 469 -10.85 -8.02 16.78
CA SER A 469 -11.83 -8.28 17.84
C SER A 469 -13.14 -7.50 17.65
N GLY A 470 -13.06 -6.25 17.19
CA GLY A 470 -14.21 -5.43 16.86
C GLY A 470 -15.21 -6.08 15.87
N ALA A 471 -14.75 -6.94 14.96
CA ALA A 471 -15.61 -7.60 13.97
C ALA A 471 -16.59 -8.57 14.64
N ALA A 472 -16.23 -9.17 15.79
CA ALA A 472 -17.14 -9.99 16.59
C ALA A 472 -18.36 -9.19 17.08
N GLY A 473 -18.22 -7.87 17.23
CA GLY A 473 -19.32 -6.96 17.55
C GLY A 473 -20.45 -6.94 16.51
N LEU A 474 -20.21 -7.43 15.28
CA LEU A 474 -21.27 -7.65 14.29
C LEU A 474 -22.26 -8.73 14.72
N LEU A 475 -21.88 -9.67 15.59
CA LEU A 475 -22.81 -10.67 16.14
C LEU A 475 -23.89 -10.03 17.02
N ALA A 476 -23.64 -8.81 17.51
CA ALA A 476 -24.65 -8.01 18.21
C ALA A 476 -25.80 -7.59 17.28
N ASP A 477 -25.66 -7.65 15.96
CA ASP A 477 -26.76 -7.57 15.01
C ASP A 477 -26.45 -8.47 13.82
N ARG A 478 -26.88 -9.74 13.90
CA ARG A 478 -26.61 -10.76 12.88
C ARG A 478 -27.07 -10.36 11.48
N ARG A 479 -28.01 -9.41 11.34
CA ARG A 479 -28.44 -8.89 10.03
C ARG A 479 -27.30 -8.15 9.31
N LEU A 480 -26.33 -7.61 10.06
CA LEU A 480 -25.15 -6.96 9.51
C LEU A 480 -24.22 -7.94 8.79
N LEU A 481 -24.13 -9.19 9.26
CA LEU A 481 -23.29 -10.22 8.64
C LEU A 481 -23.76 -10.59 7.23
N ALA A 482 -25.06 -10.43 6.94
CA ALA A 482 -25.62 -10.65 5.62
C ALA A 482 -25.50 -9.43 4.69
N ARG A 483 -24.98 -8.29 5.17
CA ARG A 483 -24.83 -7.10 4.31
C ARG A 483 -23.75 -7.35 3.27
N PRO A 484 -24.01 -7.09 1.97
CA PRO A 484 -23.04 -7.35 0.90
C PRO A 484 -21.65 -6.74 1.16
N ALA A 485 -21.60 -5.51 1.69
CA ALA A 485 -20.33 -4.86 1.99
C ALA A 485 -19.54 -5.54 3.11
N VAL A 486 -20.23 -6.06 4.13
CA VAL A 486 -19.59 -6.79 5.25
C VAL A 486 -19.10 -8.15 4.77
N VAL A 487 -19.94 -8.90 4.05
CA VAL A 487 -19.56 -10.18 3.43
C VAL A 487 -18.34 -10.02 2.53
N PHE A 488 -18.38 -9.02 1.64
CA PHE A 488 -17.28 -8.72 0.71
C PHE A 488 -15.95 -8.52 1.41
N MET A 489 -15.90 -7.64 2.42
CA MET A 489 -14.66 -7.32 3.14
C MET A 489 -14.20 -8.47 4.05
N LEU A 490 -15.11 -9.19 4.70
CA LEU A 490 -14.77 -10.36 5.51
C LEU A 490 -14.21 -11.51 4.65
N ALA A 491 -14.80 -11.76 3.48
CA ALA A 491 -14.33 -12.80 2.57
C ALA A 491 -12.98 -12.46 1.94
N MET A 492 -12.75 -11.19 1.57
CA MET A 492 -11.42 -10.72 1.19
C MET A 492 -10.41 -10.97 2.31
N ALA A 493 -10.74 -10.55 3.54
CA ALA A 493 -9.87 -10.77 4.69
C ALA A 493 -9.55 -12.26 4.86
N ALA A 494 -10.56 -13.13 4.89
CA ALA A 494 -10.39 -14.58 4.99
C ALA A 494 -9.48 -15.14 3.88
N ALA A 495 -9.64 -14.70 2.64
CA ALA A 495 -8.79 -15.10 1.52
C ALA A 495 -7.32 -14.68 1.70
N GLY A 496 -7.08 -13.43 2.15
CA GLY A 496 -5.72 -12.95 2.43
C GLY A 496 -5.01 -13.80 3.49
N HIS A 497 -5.73 -14.19 4.54
CA HIS A 497 -5.20 -15.07 5.58
C HIS A 497 -4.97 -16.50 5.08
N ALA A 498 -5.93 -17.04 4.32
CA ALA A 498 -5.80 -18.36 3.72
C ALA A 498 -4.54 -18.44 2.85
N VAL A 499 -4.25 -17.40 2.05
CA VAL A 499 -3.02 -17.35 1.25
C VAL A 499 -1.77 -17.42 2.14
N THR A 500 -1.72 -16.65 3.23
CA THR A 500 -0.55 -16.67 4.14
C THR A 500 -0.35 -17.99 4.87
N VAL A 501 -1.41 -18.75 5.11
CA VAL A 501 -1.34 -20.06 5.78
C VAL A 501 -0.99 -21.19 4.81
N LEU A 502 -1.53 -21.12 3.59
CA LEU A 502 -1.41 -22.18 2.59
C LEU A 502 -0.16 -22.05 1.73
N PHE A 503 0.30 -20.84 1.45
CA PHE A 503 1.41 -20.59 0.53
C PHE A 503 2.67 -20.10 1.25
N HIS A 504 3.80 -20.42 0.64
CA HIS A 504 5.13 -20.01 1.05
C HIS A 504 5.80 -19.20 -0.04
N HIS A 505 6.49 -18.15 0.35
CA HIS A 505 7.50 -17.51 -0.48
C HIS A 505 8.73 -17.25 0.40
N PRO A 506 9.96 -17.51 -0.07
CA PRO A 506 11.17 -17.36 0.74
C PRO A 506 11.37 -15.93 1.27
N GLY A 507 11.14 -14.92 0.42
CA GLY A 507 11.13 -13.50 0.80
C GLY A 507 9.81 -12.98 1.40
N TYR A 508 8.97 -13.82 2.02
CA TYR A 508 7.72 -13.42 2.69
C TYR A 508 6.65 -12.74 1.80
N SER A 509 6.74 -12.87 0.47
CA SER A 509 5.84 -12.16 -0.45
C SER A 509 4.36 -12.56 -0.32
N GLN A 510 4.04 -13.72 0.26
CA GLN A 510 2.66 -14.12 0.55
C GLN A 510 1.96 -13.15 1.52
N PHE A 511 2.70 -12.44 2.37
CA PHE A 511 2.13 -11.46 3.30
C PHE A 511 1.57 -10.20 2.59
N PHE A 512 1.91 -9.94 1.32
CA PHE A 512 1.31 -8.84 0.56
C PHE A 512 -0.20 -9.00 0.33
N PHE A 513 -0.71 -10.23 0.29
CA PHE A 513 -2.15 -10.49 0.26
C PHE A 513 -2.84 -10.03 1.55
N LEU A 514 -2.12 -10.08 2.66
CA LEU A 514 -2.62 -9.70 3.97
C LEU A 514 -2.59 -8.18 4.17
N PHE A 515 -1.50 -7.53 3.75
CA PHE A 515 -1.41 -6.07 3.73
C PHE A 515 -2.51 -5.44 2.85
N ALA A 516 -2.88 -6.09 1.74
CA ALA A 516 -3.89 -5.62 0.80
C ALA A 516 -5.31 -5.53 1.40
N VAL A 517 -5.71 -6.50 2.23
CA VAL A 517 -7.09 -6.61 2.77
C VAL A 517 -7.28 -5.90 4.10
N TYR A 518 -6.18 -5.63 4.77
CA TYR A 518 -6.17 -5.12 6.13
C TYR A 518 -6.98 -3.82 6.37
N PRO A 519 -6.91 -2.78 5.51
CA PRO A 519 -7.74 -1.57 5.68
C PRO A 519 -9.25 -1.88 5.68
N TYR A 520 -9.68 -2.88 4.91
CA TYR A 520 -11.07 -3.30 4.82
C TYR A 520 -11.50 -4.12 6.04
N LEU A 521 -10.60 -4.94 6.57
CA LEU A 521 -10.81 -5.64 7.82
C LEU A 521 -10.97 -4.65 8.99
N VAL A 522 -10.14 -3.62 9.05
CA VAL A 522 -10.28 -2.51 10.03
C VAL A 522 -11.64 -1.83 9.92
N ILE A 523 -12.14 -1.56 8.70
CA ILE A 523 -13.49 -0.99 8.50
C ILE A 523 -14.55 -1.87 9.17
N VAL A 524 -14.51 -3.18 8.91
CA VAL A 524 -15.46 -4.14 9.48
C VAL A 524 -15.31 -4.23 10.99
N SER A 525 -14.08 -4.26 11.51
CA SER A 525 -13.81 -4.35 12.94
C SER A 525 -14.29 -3.12 13.70
N VAL A 526 -14.00 -1.92 13.20
CA VAL A 526 -14.51 -0.68 13.80
C VAL A 526 -16.03 -0.59 13.71
N TYR A 527 -16.62 -1.04 12.59
CA TYR A 527 -18.07 -1.04 12.41
C TYR A 527 -18.77 -1.98 13.41
N GLY A 528 -18.23 -3.19 13.62
CA GLY A 528 -18.71 -4.14 14.61
C GLY A 528 -18.54 -3.62 16.04
N ALA A 529 -17.35 -3.11 16.40
CA ALA A 529 -17.07 -2.55 17.72
C ALA A 529 -18.03 -1.41 18.06
N ARG A 530 -18.23 -0.48 17.11
CA ARG A 530 -19.17 0.64 17.28
C ARG A 530 -20.61 0.16 17.46
N THR A 531 -21.02 -0.88 16.73
CA THR A 531 -22.37 -1.47 16.86
C THR A 531 -22.57 -2.03 18.25
N LEU A 532 -21.60 -2.81 18.75
CA LEU A 532 -21.62 -3.40 20.09
C LEU A 532 -21.59 -2.34 21.19
N LEU A 533 -20.67 -1.36 21.12
CA LEU A 533 -20.55 -0.27 22.10
C LEU A 533 -21.83 0.57 22.21
N ARG A 534 -22.47 0.87 21.07
CA ARG A 534 -23.75 1.58 21.05
C ARG A 534 -24.88 0.76 21.66
N ARG A 535 -24.95 -0.55 21.34
CA ARG A 535 -25.96 -1.45 21.92
C ARG A 535 -25.78 -1.59 23.43
N ALA A 536 -24.54 -1.65 23.91
CA ALA A 536 -24.19 -1.71 25.32
C ALA A 536 -24.30 -0.36 26.06
N ARG A 537 -24.55 0.75 25.32
CA ARG A 537 -24.59 2.13 25.82
C ARG A 537 -23.32 2.52 26.59
N VAL A 538 -22.15 2.07 26.11
CA VAL A 538 -20.85 2.41 26.71
C VAL A 538 -20.47 3.83 26.30
N PRO A 539 -20.16 4.73 27.25
CA PRO A 539 -19.76 6.09 26.93
C PRO A 539 -18.34 6.14 26.30
N ALA A 540 -18.06 7.20 25.56
CA ALA A 540 -16.80 7.34 24.83
C ALA A 540 -15.57 7.37 25.75
N TRP A 541 -15.68 7.99 26.94
CA TRP A 541 -14.59 8.04 27.91
C TRP A 541 -14.23 6.63 28.42
N ALA A 542 -15.22 5.79 28.74
CA ALA A 542 -14.97 4.42 29.19
C ALA A 542 -14.33 3.57 28.09
N THR A 543 -14.72 3.81 26.83
CA THR A 543 -14.08 3.18 25.67
C THR A 543 -12.62 3.61 25.54
N ALA A 544 -12.34 4.92 25.70
CA ALA A 544 -10.98 5.46 25.66
C ALA A 544 -10.12 4.92 26.81
N CYS A 545 -10.66 4.88 28.04
CA CYS A 545 -9.99 4.27 29.18
C CYS A 545 -9.66 2.79 28.90
N ALA A 546 -10.62 1.99 28.43
CA ALA A 546 -10.37 0.59 28.11
C ALA A 546 -9.27 0.40 27.05
N LEU A 547 -9.26 1.24 26.00
CA LEU A 547 -8.22 1.23 24.97
C LEU A 547 -6.84 1.57 25.56
N VAL A 548 -6.74 2.67 26.30
CA VAL A 548 -5.48 3.16 26.89
C VAL A 548 -4.95 2.20 27.95
N THR A 549 -5.82 1.72 28.84
CA THR A 549 -5.45 0.73 29.87
C THR A 549 -4.94 -0.56 29.23
N ALA A 550 -5.57 -1.04 28.15
CA ALA A 550 -5.09 -2.23 27.45
C ALA A 550 -3.72 -2.00 26.79
N VAL A 551 -3.51 -0.84 26.16
CA VAL A 551 -2.21 -0.47 25.60
C VAL A 551 -1.13 -0.44 26.67
N LEU A 552 -1.38 0.25 27.78
CA LEU A 552 -0.44 0.34 28.90
C LEU A 552 -0.18 -1.02 29.54
N ALA A 553 -1.22 -1.83 29.77
CA ALA A 553 -1.09 -3.16 30.34
C ALA A 553 -0.24 -4.07 29.45
N VAL A 554 -0.44 -4.03 28.14
CA VAL A 554 0.38 -4.78 27.17
C VAL A 554 1.85 -4.34 27.22
N CYS A 555 2.12 -3.04 27.22
CA CYS A 555 3.48 -2.53 27.36
C CYS A 555 4.13 -2.95 28.69
N LEU A 556 3.36 -2.92 29.79
CA LEU A 556 3.83 -3.37 31.10
C LEU A 556 4.11 -4.87 31.12
N VAL A 557 3.25 -5.71 30.53
CA VAL A 557 3.44 -7.16 30.45
C VAL A 557 4.69 -7.49 29.64
N ALA A 558 4.85 -6.88 28.48
CA ALA A 558 5.97 -7.16 27.61
C ALA A 558 7.29 -6.56 28.15
N PHE A 559 7.24 -5.47 28.91
CA PHE A 559 8.35 -5.04 29.76
C PHE A 559 8.62 -6.07 30.86
N ALA A 560 7.65 -6.41 31.72
CA ALA A 560 7.84 -7.31 32.88
C ALA A 560 8.49 -8.65 32.51
N TRP A 561 8.05 -9.27 31.40
CA TRP A 561 8.59 -10.55 30.96
C TRP A 561 9.97 -10.47 30.27
N HIS A 562 10.39 -9.30 29.79
CA HIS A 562 11.69 -9.06 29.14
C HIS A 562 12.09 -10.09 28.06
N VAL A 563 11.11 -10.61 27.30
CA VAL A 563 11.40 -11.66 26.30
C VAL A 563 11.98 -11.03 25.04
N THR A 564 13.15 -11.51 24.63
CA THR A 564 13.80 -11.17 23.36
C THR A 564 13.72 -12.34 22.39
N VAL A 565 13.63 -12.00 21.10
CA VAL A 565 13.62 -12.91 19.95
C VAL A 565 14.78 -12.56 18.99
N PRO A 566 15.48 -13.55 18.41
CA PRO A 566 15.34 -14.99 18.70
C PRO A 566 15.67 -15.32 20.16
N LEU A 567 15.04 -16.37 20.69
CA LEU A 567 15.30 -16.85 22.04
C LEU A 567 16.79 -17.13 22.23
N ALA A 568 17.33 -16.70 23.37
CA ALA A 568 18.69 -17.05 23.74
C ALA A 568 18.84 -18.59 23.87
N PRO A 569 19.99 -19.17 23.47
CA PRO A 569 20.25 -20.59 23.63
C PRO A 569 20.00 -21.07 25.08
N GLY A 570 19.39 -22.25 25.23
CA GLY A 570 19.08 -22.84 26.55
C GLY A 570 17.83 -22.29 27.25
N ARG A 571 17.18 -21.23 26.73
CA ARG A 571 15.87 -20.79 27.24
C ARG A 571 14.75 -21.75 26.80
N PRO A 572 13.80 -22.09 27.69
CA PRO A 572 12.72 -22.98 27.32
C PRO A 572 11.75 -22.26 26.37
N ALA A 573 11.28 -22.97 25.35
CA ALA A 573 10.46 -22.38 24.30
C ALA A 573 9.11 -21.83 24.80
N ILE A 574 8.63 -22.32 25.95
CA ILE A 574 7.43 -21.81 26.63
C ILE A 574 7.53 -20.31 26.94
N THR A 575 8.74 -19.77 27.15
CA THR A 575 8.98 -18.35 27.44
C THR A 575 8.43 -17.42 26.36
N LEU A 576 8.34 -17.88 25.10
CA LEU A 576 7.73 -17.11 24.00
C LEU A 576 6.23 -16.86 24.19
N PHE A 577 5.55 -17.72 24.94
CA PHE A 577 4.10 -17.70 25.12
C PHE A 577 3.68 -17.02 26.42
N LEU A 578 4.57 -16.98 27.42
CA LEU A 578 4.26 -16.44 28.76
C LEU A 578 3.69 -15.01 28.73
N PRO A 579 4.23 -14.04 27.95
CA PRO A 579 3.63 -12.70 27.87
C PRO A 579 2.18 -12.73 27.37
N TYR A 580 1.89 -13.56 26.37
CA TYR A 580 0.55 -13.67 25.78
C TYR A 580 -0.43 -14.39 26.71
N LEU A 581 0.04 -15.43 27.41
CA LEU A 581 -0.74 -16.11 28.45
C LEU A 581 -1.08 -15.16 29.60
N THR A 582 -0.17 -14.28 30.00
CA THR A 582 -0.45 -13.23 31.00
C THR A 582 -1.52 -12.26 30.50
N VAL A 583 -1.44 -11.78 29.26
CA VAL A 583 -2.49 -10.92 28.68
C VAL A 583 -3.84 -11.65 28.67
N LEU A 584 -3.87 -12.91 28.25
CA LEU A 584 -5.09 -13.72 28.25
C LEU A 584 -5.68 -13.89 29.66
N ALA A 585 -4.85 -14.18 30.66
CA ALA A 585 -5.27 -14.30 32.05
C ALA A 585 -5.86 -12.98 32.58
N VAL A 586 -5.17 -11.85 32.34
CA VAL A 586 -5.65 -10.52 32.74
C VAL A 586 -6.98 -10.18 32.06
N VAL A 587 -7.12 -10.47 30.76
CA VAL A 587 -8.36 -10.26 30.00
C VAL A 587 -9.49 -11.14 30.54
N ALA A 588 -9.21 -12.39 30.90
CA ALA A 588 -10.20 -13.30 31.47
C ALA A 588 -10.69 -12.83 32.84
N VAL A 589 -9.78 -12.48 33.77
CA VAL A 589 -10.13 -11.96 35.09
C VAL A 589 -10.91 -10.65 34.98
N ALA A 590 -10.41 -9.70 34.17
CA ALA A 590 -11.12 -8.44 33.92
C ALA A 590 -12.51 -8.69 33.32
N GLY A 591 -12.65 -9.69 32.45
CA GLY A 591 -13.93 -10.06 31.86
C GLY A 591 -14.93 -10.60 32.87
N VAL A 592 -14.51 -11.46 33.79
CA VAL A 592 -15.36 -11.97 34.87
C VAL A 592 -15.80 -10.83 35.80
N VAL A 593 -14.86 -9.98 36.24
CA VAL A 593 -15.14 -8.84 37.12
C VAL A 593 -16.09 -7.85 36.44
N LEU A 594 -15.82 -7.46 35.19
CA LEU A 594 -16.69 -6.55 34.44
C LEU A 594 -18.08 -7.17 34.17
N ALA A 595 -18.15 -8.48 33.92
CA ALA A 595 -19.43 -9.14 33.70
C ALA A 595 -20.27 -9.21 34.97
N ALA A 596 -19.64 -9.45 36.13
CA ALA A 596 -20.29 -9.45 37.43
C ALA A 596 -20.77 -8.04 37.85
N THR A 597 -20.01 -6.99 37.54
CA THR A 597 -20.29 -5.62 38.00
C THR A 597 -21.15 -4.80 37.03
N LEU A 598 -20.92 -4.92 35.72
CA LEU A 598 -21.55 -4.09 34.69
C LEU A 598 -22.51 -4.87 33.77
N GLY A 599 -22.59 -6.19 33.95
CA GLY A 599 -23.36 -7.11 33.12
C GLY A 599 -22.61 -7.56 31.86
N ARG A 600 -22.98 -8.75 31.36
CA ARG A 600 -22.29 -9.45 30.26
C ARG A 600 -22.11 -8.58 29.01
N LEU A 601 -23.16 -7.85 28.58
CA LEU A 601 -23.10 -7.06 27.35
C LEU A 601 -22.10 -5.89 27.42
N ARG A 602 -22.06 -5.17 28.54
CA ARG A 602 -21.11 -4.06 28.75
C ARG A 602 -19.69 -4.59 28.91
N ALA A 603 -19.52 -5.69 29.63
CA ALA A 603 -18.24 -6.38 29.75
C ALA A 603 -17.70 -6.78 28.36
N THR A 604 -18.48 -7.47 27.54
CA THR A 604 -18.06 -7.84 26.17
C THR A 604 -17.70 -6.62 25.33
N ALA A 605 -18.44 -5.52 25.44
CA ALA A 605 -18.15 -4.29 24.70
C ALA A 605 -16.82 -3.63 25.14
N LEU A 606 -16.55 -3.57 26.44
CA LEU A 606 -15.31 -3.03 26.99
C LEU A 606 -14.10 -3.94 26.71
N LEU A 607 -14.26 -5.27 26.83
CA LEU A 607 -13.23 -6.24 26.46
C LEU A 607 -12.90 -6.17 24.96
N THR A 608 -13.90 -5.97 24.10
CA THR A 608 -13.68 -5.78 22.66
C THR A 608 -12.87 -4.51 22.39
N ALA A 609 -13.18 -3.41 23.10
CA ALA A 609 -12.41 -2.18 23.02
C ALA A 609 -10.97 -2.40 23.52
N ALA A 610 -10.79 -3.07 24.67
CA ALA A 610 -9.47 -3.41 25.22
C ALA A 610 -8.66 -4.28 24.24
N ALA A 611 -9.24 -5.33 23.68
CA ALA A 611 -8.62 -6.20 22.67
C ALA A 611 -8.22 -5.43 21.40
N THR A 612 -9.04 -4.47 20.95
CA THR A 612 -8.68 -3.56 19.85
C THR A 612 -7.50 -2.68 20.24
N GLY A 613 -7.45 -2.22 21.50
CA GLY A 613 -6.32 -1.49 22.08
C GLY A 613 -5.03 -2.29 22.04
N VAL A 614 -5.08 -3.59 22.40
CA VAL A 614 -3.95 -4.52 22.23
C VAL A 614 -3.49 -4.57 20.78
N GLY A 615 -4.41 -4.71 19.82
CA GLY A 615 -4.04 -4.70 18.39
C GLY A 615 -3.38 -3.41 17.90
N LEU A 616 -3.65 -2.26 18.56
CA LEU A 616 -3.04 -0.96 18.24
C LEU A 616 -1.62 -0.80 18.81
N THR A 617 -1.19 -1.62 19.78
CA THR A 617 0.14 -1.48 20.42
C THR A 617 1.30 -1.83 19.51
N ALA A 618 1.03 -2.54 18.40
CA ALA A 618 2.04 -2.96 17.42
C ALA A 618 2.93 -1.80 16.91
N CYS A 619 2.37 -0.58 16.82
CA CYS A 619 3.15 0.62 16.47
C CYS A 619 3.80 1.31 17.67
N GLY A 620 3.18 1.23 18.86
CA GLY A 620 3.67 1.85 20.08
C GLY A 620 5.01 1.26 20.54
N TYR A 621 5.22 -0.05 20.32
CA TYR A 621 6.44 -0.75 20.69
C TYR A 621 7.69 -0.20 19.97
N GLY A 622 7.59 0.17 18.69
CA GLY A 622 8.69 0.76 17.94
C GLY A 622 9.10 2.15 18.45
N LEU A 623 8.13 2.96 18.88
CA LEU A 623 8.39 4.27 19.50
C LEU A 623 8.94 4.12 20.93
N MET A 624 8.47 3.11 21.65
CA MET A 624 8.84 2.81 23.04
C MET A 624 10.22 2.17 23.16
N LEU A 625 10.69 1.42 22.17
CA LEU A 625 12.08 0.93 22.08
C LEU A 625 13.05 2.00 21.56
N TRP A 626 12.56 2.96 20.78
CA TRP A 626 13.36 4.08 20.28
C TRP A 626 13.80 5.05 21.39
N LEU A 627 12.99 5.22 22.44
CA LEU A 627 13.28 6.10 23.58
C LEU A 627 14.46 5.56 24.44
N PRO A 628 14.50 4.29 24.87
CA PRO A 628 15.67 3.69 25.53
C PRO A 628 16.84 3.42 24.59
N GLY A 629 16.61 3.19 23.29
CA GLY A 629 17.70 3.00 22.32
C GLY A 629 18.70 4.16 22.29
N LYS A 630 18.25 5.39 22.55
CA LYS A 630 19.13 6.56 22.75
C LYS A 630 19.86 6.57 24.10
N ALA A 631 19.31 5.96 25.14
CA ALA A 631 19.93 5.84 26.46
C ALA A 631 20.96 4.70 26.49
N ALA A 632 20.64 3.55 25.88
CA ALA A 632 21.56 2.43 25.70
C ALA A 632 22.71 2.80 24.74
N ALA A 633 22.45 3.53 23.64
CA ALA A 633 23.49 4.05 22.75
C ALA A 633 24.30 5.22 23.34
N LYS A 634 23.85 5.83 24.45
CA LYS A 634 24.64 6.79 25.24
C LYS A 634 25.46 6.12 26.35
N GLY A 635 25.00 4.99 26.89
CA GLY A 635 25.66 4.24 27.98
C GLY A 635 26.65 3.18 27.47
N LEU A 636 26.44 2.64 26.28
CA LEU A 636 27.44 1.89 25.53
C LEU A 636 28.30 2.92 24.80
N GLY A 637 29.48 3.20 25.36
CA GLY A 637 30.38 4.26 24.92
C GLY A 637 30.53 4.31 23.40
N LYS A 638 30.65 5.53 22.87
CA LYS A 638 31.03 5.89 21.48
C LYS A 638 31.51 4.67 20.67
N VAL A 639 30.58 3.91 20.09
CA VAL A 639 30.89 3.14 18.89
C VAL A 639 30.86 4.18 17.78
N GLY A 640 31.98 4.90 17.70
CA GLY A 640 32.23 5.94 16.73
C GLY A 640 32.05 5.40 15.31
N HIS A 641 31.71 6.33 14.44
CA HIS A 641 31.60 6.21 13.00
C HIS A 641 32.84 5.57 12.34
N ALA A 642 32.95 4.23 12.36
CA ALA A 642 34.07 3.49 11.79
C ALA A 642 33.71 2.08 11.27
N VAL A 643 32.51 1.86 10.74
CA VAL A 643 32.17 0.65 9.93
C VAL A 643 31.63 1.01 8.54
N ALA A 644 31.80 2.28 8.12
CA ALA A 644 31.11 2.84 6.95
C ALA A 644 31.71 2.49 5.56
N SER A 645 32.72 1.60 5.45
CA SER A 645 33.31 1.27 4.14
C SER A 645 32.90 -0.11 3.59
N GLU A 646 32.69 -1.12 4.44
CA GLU A 646 32.41 -2.48 3.97
C GLU A 646 30.92 -2.81 3.82
N SER A 647 30.02 -2.11 4.53
CA SER A 647 28.61 -2.50 4.63
C SER A 647 27.59 -1.58 3.94
N ALA A 648 28.05 -0.67 3.07
CA ALA A 648 27.18 0.35 2.45
C ALA A 648 26.27 -0.22 1.33
N ALA A 649 25.01 0.18 1.28
CA ALA A 649 24.08 -0.13 0.18
C ALA A 649 24.47 0.54 -1.13
N VAL A 650 25.01 1.77 -1.05
CA VAL A 650 25.67 2.47 -2.15
C VAL A 650 27.07 2.87 -1.70
N PRO A 651 28.12 2.21 -2.18
CA PRO A 651 29.49 2.48 -1.75
C PRO A 651 29.98 3.89 -2.09
N GLU A 652 31.05 4.33 -1.44
CA GLU A 652 31.66 5.64 -1.67
C GLU A 652 32.14 5.77 -3.12
N GLY A 653 31.87 6.91 -3.75
CA GLY A 653 32.23 7.17 -5.15
C GLY A 653 31.35 6.48 -6.20
N ALA A 654 30.61 5.43 -5.84
CA ALA A 654 29.69 4.72 -6.74
C ALA A 654 28.63 5.64 -7.34
N LEU A 655 28.04 6.53 -6.53
CA LEU A 655 27.03 7.49 -6.97
C LEU A 655 27.56 8.44 -8.05
N ALA A 656 28.76 8.98 -7.87
CA ALA A 656 29.38 9.91 -8.82
C ALA A 656 29.77 9.18 -10.13
N ALA A 657 30.37 8.00 -10.03
CA ALA A 657 30.73 7.18 -11.19
C ALA A 657 29.50 6.74 -11.99
N ALA A 658 28.43 6.32 -11.30
CA ALA A 658 27.21 5.89 -11.95
C ALA A 658 26.48 7.05 -12.65
N ARG A 659 26.39 8.24 -12.02
CA ARG A 659 25.83 9.44 -12.65
C ARG A 659 26.66 9.89 -13.84
N TRP A 660 28.00 9.88 -13.73
CA TRP A 660 28.86 10.19 -14.86
C TRP A 660 28.59 9.23 -16.02
N LEU A 661 28.54 7.92 -15.77
CA LEU A 661 28.26 6.92 -16.80
C LEU A 661 26.86 7.12 -17.42
N ARG A 662 25.83 7.38 -16.61
CA ARG A 662 24.48 7.72 -17.09
C ARG A 662 24.49 8.90 -18.05
N ASP A 663 25.27 9.92 -17.76
CA ASP A 663 25.28 11.16 -18.53
C ASP A 663 26.18 11.06 -19.79
N HIS A 664 27.02 10.01 -19.90
CA HIS A 664 28.01 9.82 -20.99
C HIS A 664 27.84 8.51 -21.79
N SER A 665 26.72 7.79 -21.63
CA SER A 665 26.40 6.56 -22.36
C SER A 665 25.00 6.59 -22.97
N SER A 666 24.74 5.77 -24.00
CA SER A 666 23.38 5.56 -24.50
C SER A 666 22.55 4.75 -23.50
N PRO A 667 21.25 5.01 -23.30
CA PRO A 667 20.36 4.15 -22.51
C PRO A 667 20.37 2.67 -22.92
N ASP A 668 20.61 2.41 -24.21
CA ASP A 668 20.70 1.06 -24.78
C ASP A 668 22.08 0.40 -24.61
N ASP A 669 23.10 1.12 -24.14
CA ASP A 669 24.42 0.56 -23.90
C ASP A 669 24.36 -0.47 -22.75
N LEU A 670 25.08 -1.59 -22.92
CA LEU A 670 25.23 -2.61 -21.88
C LEU A 670 26.52 -2.37 -21.08
N VAL A 671 26.38 -2.44 -19.75
CA VAL A 671 27.48 -2.26 -18.80
C VAL A 671 27.83 -3.59 -18.14
N ALA A 672 29.10 -3.94 -18.04
CA ALA A 672 29.57 -5.02 -17.17
C ALA A 672 30.17 -4.44 -15.88
N THR A 673 30.04 -5.16 -14.78
CA THR A 673 30.54 -4.75 -13.46
C THR A 673 31.05 -5.96 -12.70
N ASN A 674 31.88 -5.78 -11.67
CA ASN A 674 32.26 -6.81 -10.70
C ASN A 674 31.52 -6.67 -9.36
N SER A 675 30.54 -5.75 -9.29
CA SER A 675 29.77 -5.40 -8.09
C SER A 675 28.48 -6.21 -7.96
N HIS A 676 28.56 -7.54 -8.03
CA HIS A 676 27.39 -8.44 -8.03
C HIS A 676 26.87 -8.81 -6.63
N CYS A 677 27.79 -9.00 -5.69
CA CYS A 677 27.49 -9.52 -4.37
C CYS A 677 27.50 -8.40 -3.33
N HIS A 678 26.55 -8.44 -2.40
CA HIS A 678 26.52 -7.50 -1.30
C HIS A 678 27.85 -7.51 -0.52
N TRP A 679 28.35 -6.32 -0.20
CA TRP A 679 29.63 -6.11 0.51
C TRP A 679 30.86 -6.67 -0.22
N GLY A 680 30.74 -7.00 -1.51
CA GLY A 680 31.84 -7.58 -2.28
C GLY A 680 32.20 -9.01 -1.88
N ARG A 681 31.45 -9.64 -0.97
CA ARG A 681 31.72 -11.01 -0.51
C ARG A 681 31.24 -12.01 -1.57
N ARG A 682 32.17 -12.73 -2.19
CA ARG A 682 31.86 -13.69 -3.27
C ARG A 682 31.45 -15.08 -2.77
N ASP A 683 31.83 -15.45 -1.54
CA ASP A 683 31.48 -16.74 -0.95
C ASP A 683 31.06 -16.63 0.54
N PRO A 684 29.78 -16.88 0.87
CA PRO A 684 28.64 -16.95 -0.06
C PRO A 684 28.30 -15.58 -0.65
N CYS A 685 27.86 -15.52 -1.90
CA CYS A 685 27.45 -14.30 -2.59
C CYS A 685 26.01 -13.90 -2.26
N ASP A 686 25.79 -12.82 -1.50
CA ASP A 686 24.45 -12.23 -1.36
C ASP A 686 24.08 -11.49 -2.66
N ALA A 687 23.20 -12.09 -3.46
CA ALA A 687 22.85 -11.61 -4.80
C ALA A 687 21.83 -10.44 -4.78
N GLY A 688 21.74 -9.70 -3.66
CA GLY A 688 20.81 -8.59 -3.42
C GLY A 688 21.34 -7.19 -3.77
N GLN A 689 22.33 -7.06 -4.65
CA GLN A 689 22.94 -5.77 -4.99
C GLN A 689 22.44 -5.23 -6.34
N PHE A 690 21.86 -4.03 -6.37
CA PHE A 690 21.18 -3.48 -7.56
C PHE A 690 21.53 -2.00 -7.86
N TRP A 691 22.52 -1.43 -7.17
CA TRP A 691 22.82 0.00 -7.28
C TRP A 691 23.41 0.40 -8.64
N ALA A 692 24.12 -0.51 -9.31
CA ALA A 692 24.74 -0.20 -10.59
C ALA A 692 23.65 0.03 -11.64
N ALA A 693 22.70 -0.89 -11.80
CA ALA A 693 21.57 -0.70 -12.71
C ALA A 693 20.73 0.53 -12.33
N ALA A 694 20.51 0.73 -11.02
CA ALA A 694 19.69 1.81 -10.50
C ALA A 694 20.23 3.21 -10.81
N LEU A 695 21.52 3.45 -10.53
CA LEU A 695 22.13 4.78 -10.58
C LEU A 695 22.70 5.12 -11.95
N THR A 696 23.13 4.11 -12.72
CA THR A 696 23.54 4.33 -14.12
C THR A 696 22.34 4.51 -15.04
N GLU A 697 21.15 4.07 -14.61
CA GLU A 697 19.97 3.93 -15.47
C GLU A 697 20.29 3.13 -16.76
N ARG A 698 21.17 2.13 -16.66
CA ARG A 698 21.56 1.23 -17.76
C ARG A 698 21.28 -0.22 -17.42
N ARG A 699 21.21 -1.04 -18.46
CA ARG A 699 21.19 -2.49 -18.31
C ARG A 699 22.60 -2.98 -17.98
N ILE A 700 22.68 -3.93 -17.07
CA ILE A 700 23.91 -4.55 -16.59
C ILE A 700 23.97 -5.98 -17.12
N LEU A 701 25.16 -6.43 -17.52
CA LEU A 701 25.38 -7.80 -17.99
C LEU A 701 24.96 -8.81 -16.92
N VAL A 702 25.56 -8.70 -15.74
CA VAL A 702 25.18 -9.39 -14.52
C VAL A 702 25.45 -8.45 -13.33
N GLU A 703 24.49 -8.28 -12.44
CA GLU A 703 24.62 -7.65 -11.11
C GLU A 703 23.91 -8.57 -10.09
N GLY A 704 23.15 -8.06 -9.13
CA GLY A 704 22.31 -8.89 -8.27
C GLY A 704 21.19 -9.57 -9.05
N TRP A 705 21.06 -10.89 -8.87
CA TRP A 705 20.04 -11.73 -9.52
C TRP A 705 18.99 -12.30 -8.56
N ARG A 706 19.02 -11.96 -7.26
CA ARG A 706 18.12 -12.53 -6.25
C ARG A 706 16.63 -12.38 -6.59
N TYR A 707 16.25 -11.28 -7.23
CA TYR A 707 14.86 -10.96 -7.55
C TYR A 707 14.42 -11.34 -8.96
N THR A 708 15.25 -12.05 -9.72
CA THR A 708 14.83 -12.51 -11.05
C THR A 708 13.81 -13.64 -10.93
N ALA A 709 12.92 -13.74 -11.92
CA ALA A 709 11.94 -14.81 -12.00
C ALA A 709 12.64 -16.18 -12.02
N ARG A 710 13.72 -16.29 -12.80
CA ARG A 710 14.49 -17.53 -12.91
C ARG A 710 15.18 -17.94 -11.61
N ALA A 711 15.71 -17.00 -10.82
CA ALA A 711 16.28 -17.30 -9.51
C ALA A 711 15.19 -17.82 -8.56
N ASN A 712 14.05 -17.13 -8.50
CA ASN A 712 12.93 -17.50 -7.65
C ASN A 712 12.30 -18.86 -8.03
N ASP A 713 12.20 -19.18 -9.33
CA ASP A 713 11.65 -20.47 -9.79
C ASP A 713 12.61 -21.66 -9.56
N ARG A 714 13.91 -21.39 -9.45
CA ARG A 714 14.93 -22.40 -9.09
C ARG A 714 15.10 -22.60 -7.60
N TRP A 715 14.65 -21.66 -6.77
CA TRP A 715 14.71 -21.78 -5.32
C TRP A 715 13.95 -23.02 -4.81
N ARG A 716 14.47 -23.66 -3.77
CA ARG A 716 13.87 -24.82 -3.10
C ARG A 716 13.81 -24.61 -1.59
N PRO A 717 12.79 -25.13 -0.89
CA PRO A 717 12.73 -25.10 0.57
C PRO A 717 14.02 -25.63 1.21
N GLY A 718 14.55 -24.90 2.19
CA GLY A 718 15.82 -25.22 2.86
C GLY A 718 17.04 -24.48 2.29
N GLN A 719 16.94 -23.87 1.12
CA GLN A 719 17.99 -22.99 0.59
C GLN A 719 17.87 -21.57 1.18
N ASP A 720 19.00 -20.97 1.54
CA ASP A 720 19.03 -19.56 1.94
C ASP A 720 18.68 -18.67 0.74
N TYR A 721 17.67 -17.82 0.92
CA TYR A 721 17.16 -16.94 -0.13
C TYR A 721 18.14 -15.84 -0.53
N ARG A 722 19.12 -15.51 0.32
CA ARG A 722 20.12 -14.49 0.04
C ARG A 722 21.18 -14.96 -0.95
N TYR A 723 21.44 -16.27 -0.98
CA TYR A 723 22.55 -16.86 -1.73
C TYR A 723 22.09 -17.80 -2.85
N PRO A 724 21.15 -17.40 -3.73
CA PRO A 724 20.76 -18.25 -4.84
C PRO A 724 21.94 -18.36 -5.81
N PRO A 725 22.30 -19.56 -6.30
CA PRO A 725 23.35 -19.69 -7.30
C PRO A 725 22.93 -19.02 -8.61
N PHE A 726 23.84 -18.28 -9.24
CA PHE A 726 23.60 -17.79 -10.60
C PHE A 726 23.51 -18.97 -11.57
N TRP A 727 22.49 -18.96 -12.43
CA TRP A 727 22.19 -20.09 -13.30
C TRP A 727 23.16 -20.27 -14.47
N ASP A 728 23.78 -19.18 -14.92
CA ASP A 728 24.75 -19.18 -16.03
C ASP A 728 26.15 -18.93 -15.48
N ARG A 729 26.75 -20.01 -14.96
CA ARG A 729 28.08 -19.95 -14.32
C ARG A 729 29.17 -19.49 -15.29
N GLU A 730 29.03 -19.80 -16.58
CA GLU A 730 30.02 -19.42 -17.59
C GLU A 730 29.96 -17.92 -17.87
N LEU A 731 28.77 -17.33 -18.01
CA LEU A 731 28.63 -15.88 -18.16
C LEU A 731 29.23 -15.12 -16.96
N LEU A 732 28.93 -15.56 -15.74
CA LEU A 732 29.48 -14.94 -14.53
C LEU A 732 31.00 -15.05 -14.50
N ARG A 733 31.56 -16.23 -14.83
CA ARG A 733 33.01 -16.44 -14.91
C ARG A 733 33.67 -15.56 -15.97
N LEU A 734 33.07 -15.41 -17.15
CA LEU A 734 33.58 -14.54 -18.22
C LEU A 734 33.59 -13.08 -17.79
N ASN A 735 32.50 -12.61 -17.16
CA ASN A 735 32.40 -11.26 -16.61
C ASN A 735 33.48 -11.01 -15.55
N ASP A 736 33.62 -11.92 -14.58
CA ASP A 736 34.61 -11.81 -13.51
C ASP A 736 36.05 -11.86 -14.05
N THR A 737 36.32 -12.70 -15.04
CA THR A 737 37.65 -12.81 -15.66
C THR A 737 38.03 -11.51 -16.36
N ALA A 738 37.09 -10.87 -17.05
CA ALA A 738 37.34 -9.61 -17.75
C ALA A 738 37.75 -8.45 -16.83
N VAL A 739 37.48 -8.55 -15.52
CA VAL A 739 37.86 -7.54 -14.52
C VAL A 739 39.03 -8.00 -13.65
N ASN A 740 39.07 -9.27 -13.22
CA ASN A 740 40.07 -9.77 -12.28
C ASN A 740 41.37 -10.23 -12.96
N ALA A 741 41.31 -10.64 -14.23
CA ALA A 741 42.45 -11.08 -15.03
C ALA A 741 42.26 -10.61 -16.49
N PRO A 742 42.25 -9.28 -16.73
CA PRO A 742 41.88 -8.73 -18.02
C PRO A 742 42.91 -9.07 -19.10
N THR A 743 42.43 -9.47 -20.28
CA THR A 743 43.22 -9.64 -21.50
C THR A 743 42.45 -9.05 -22.67
N ALA A 744 43.13 -8.71 -23.77
CA ALA A 744 42.45 -8.25 -24.99
C ALA A 744 41.39 -9.27 -25.47
N ALA A 745 41.65 -10.56 -25.29
CA ALA A 745 40.72 -11.64 -25.62
C ALA A 745 39.48 -11.65 -24.70
N SER A 746 39.66 -11.57 -23.37
CA SER A 746 38.51 -11.58 -22.44
C SER A 746 37.62 -10.34 -22.60
N LEU A 747 38.23 -9.17 -22.84
CA LEU A 747 37.51 -7.93 -23.16
C LEU A 747 36.82 -8.02 -24.53
N GLY A 748 37.49 -8.61 -25.53
CA GLY A 748 36.92 -8.89 -26.84
C GLY A 748 35.69 -9.79 -26.76
N VAL A 749 35.70 -10.84 -25.94
CA VAL A 749 34.53 -11.70 -25.73
C VAL A 749 33.33 -10.92 -25.18
N LEU A 750 33.53 -10.07 -24.15
CA LEU A 750 32.43 -9.25 -23.61
C LEU A 750 31.87 -8.28 -24.64
N ARG A 751 32.73 -7.62 -25.42
CA ARG A 751 32.33 -6.72 -26.49
C ARG A 751 31.60 -7.45 -27.62
N ASP A 752 32.19 -8.54 -28.11
CA ASP A 752 31.82 -9.12 -29.39
C ASP A 752 30.68 -10.13 -29.27
N ARG A 753 30.62 -10.88 -28.15
CA ARG A 753 29.58 -11.88 -27.90
C ARG A 753 28.43 -11.35 -27.04
N HIS A 754 28.74 -10.46 -26.10
CA HIS A 754 27.75 -9.95 -25.14
C HIS A 754 27.37 -8.48 -25.36
N HIS A 755 27.98 -7.80 -26.35
CA HIS A 755 27.69 -6.41 -26.69
C HIS A 755 27.90 -5.43 -25.53
N VAL A 756 28.81 -5.77 -24.61
CA VAL A 756 29.23 -4.85 -23.54
C VAL A 756 29.97 -3.69 -24.16
N ARG A 757 29.63 -2.46 -23.74
CA ARG A 757 30.32 -1.24 -24.18
C ARG A 757 31.10 -0.56 -23.07
N TRP A 758 30.65 -0.70 -21.84
CA TRP A 758 31.22 -0.04 -20.67
C TRP A 758 31.54 -1.05 -19.57
N LEU A 759 32.63 -0.80 -18.85
CA LEU A 759 32.91 -1.47 -17.58
C LEU A 759 32.78 -0.47 -16.44
N LEU A 760 32.00 -0.81 -15.42
CA LEU A 760 31.92 -0.10 -14.14
C LEU A 760 32.55 -0.98 -13.07
N VAL A 761 33.76 -0.62 -12.62
CA VAL A 761 34.61 -1.49 -11.81
C VAL A 761 34.76 -0.94 -10.41
N ASP A 762 34.51 -1.78 -9.41
CA ASP A 762 34.95 -1.60 -8.03
C ASP A 762 36.37 -2.14 -7.89
N ARG A 763 37.34 -1.23 -7.72
CA ARG A 763 38.77 -1.57 -7.66
C ARG A 763 39.17 -2.25 -6.35
N ARG A 764 38.32 -2.24 -5.31
CA ARG A 764 38.57 -3.02 -4.09
C ARG A 764 38.41 -4.52 -4.35
N LEU A 765 37.66 -4.87 -5.40
CA LEU A 765 37.35 -6.25 -5.75
C LEU A 765 38.20 -6.77 -6.93
N THR A 766 39.14 -5.98 -7.45
CA THR A 766 40.07 -6.42 -8.50
C THR A 766 41.24 -7.18 -7.89
N GLY A 767 41.66 -8.28 -8.54
CA GLY A 767 42.88 -9.01 -8.15
C GLY A 767 44.17 -8.23 -8.45
N SER A 768 45.31 -8.73 -7.96
CA SER A 768 46.65 -8.15 -8.18
C SER A 768 47.20 -8.30 -9.62
N GLY A 769 46.36 -8.70 -10.58
CA GLY A 769 46.74 -8.94 -11.98
C GLY A 769 46.97 -7.65 -12.79
N ALA A 770 47.19 -7.82 -14.11
CA ALA A 770 47.42 -6.74 -15.06
C ALA A 770 46.35 -5.62 -14.95
N SER A 771 46.77 -4.36 -14.96
CA SER A 771 45.87 -3.22 -14.82
C SER A 771 44.99 -3.04 -16.07
N LEU A 772 43.66 -2.98 -15.88
CA LEU A 772 42.70 -2.59 -16.92
C LEU A 772 43.12 -1.29 -17.64
N ASP A 773 43.73 -0.36 -16.90
CA ASP A 773 44.21 0.93 -17.42
C ASP A 773 45.21 0.77 -18.58
N ALA A 774 45.96 -0.33 -18.63
CA ALA A 774 46.93 -0.61 -19.68
C ALA A 774 46.32 -1.21 -20.96
N LEU A 775 45.11 -1.79 -20.86
CA LEU A 775 44.43 -2.45 -21.98
C LEU A 775 43.32 -1.58 -22.58
N ILE A 776 42.66 -0.77 -21.75
CA ILE A 776 41.53 0.08 -22.15
C ILE A 776 41.58 1.40 -21.41
N GLY A 777 41.22 2.49 -22.10
CA GLY A 777 41.30 3.84 -21.54
C GLY A 777 40.29 4.09 -20.41
N LEU A 778 40.80 4.46 -19.23
CA LEU A 778 40.00 5.00 -18.12
C LEU A 778 39.27 6.27 -18.56
N ARG A 779 37.97 6.35 -18.30
CA ARG A 779 37.12 7.50 -18.68
C ARG A 779 36.72 8.37 -17.50
N PHE A 780 36.48 7.74 -16.35
CA PHE A 780 36.11 8.44 -15.13
C PHE A 780 36.52 7.65 -13.91
N ARG A 781 36.84 8.33 -12.82
CA ARG A 781 37.12 7.72 -11.52
C ARG A 781 36.54 8.57 -10.40
N SER A 782 35.96 7.91 -9.41
CA SER A 782 35.56 8.51 -8.14
C SER A 782 35.82 7.51 -7.02
N GLY A 783 36.78 7.80 -6.14
CA GLY A 783 37.23 6.87 -5.11
C GLY A 783 37.75 5.56 -5.72
N ASP A 784 37.15 4.45 -5.29
CA ASP A 784 37.47 3.10 -5.76
C ASP A 784 36.67 2.67 -7.00
N TYR A 785 35.78 3.52 -7.52
CA TYR A 785 35.01 3.21 -8.72
C TYR A 785 35.65 3.83 -9.95
N ALA A 786 35.83 2.99 -10.98
CA ALA A 786 36.39 3.36 -12.26
C ALA A 786 35.43 2.98 -13.40
N VAL A 787 35.34 3.86 -14.41
CA VAL A 787 34.52 3.66 -15.61
C VAL A 787 35.44 3.57 -16.82
N TYR A 788 35.31 2.49 -17.57
CA TYR A 788 36.07 2.23 -18.80
C TYR A 788 35.13 2.06 -19.98
N ARG A 789 35.60 2.43 -21.17
CA ARG A 789 34.91 2.15 -22.43
C ARG A 789 35.68 1.08 -23.19
N LEU A 790 35.00 0.01 -23.61
CA LEU A 790 35.59 -0.97 -24.50
C LEU A 790 35.78 -0.35 -25.90
N PRO A 791 36.90 -0.61 -26.59
CA PRO A 791 37.15 -0.09 -27.92
C PRO A 791 36.11 -0.64 -28.91
N ASP A 792 35.60 0.22 -29.79
CA ASP A 792 34.70 -0.20 -30.87
C ASP A 792 35.40 -1.25 -31.76
N ARG A 793 34.65 -2.09 -32.46
CA ARG A 793 35.25 -3.07 -33.39
C ARG A 793 36.06 -2.30 -34.45
N SER A 794 37.33 -2.64 -34.58
CA SER A 794 38.20 -2.21 -35.68
C SER A 794 37.73 -2.77 -37.00
#